data_AF-A0A919EMR6-F1
#
_entry.id   AF-A0A919EMR6-F1
#
_cell.length_a   1.000
_cell.length_b   1.000
_cell.length_c   1.000
_cell.angle_alpha   90.00
_cell.angle_beta   90.00
_cell.angle_gamma   90.00
#
_symmetry.space_group_name_H-M   'P 1'
#
loop_
_entity.id
_entity.type
_entity.pdbx_description
1 polymer ?
#
loop_
_entity_poly.entity_id
_entity_poly.type
_entity_poly.pdbx_seq_one_letter_code
_entity_poly.pdbx_strand_id
1 'polypeptide(L)'
;MNFNALMKTITLFVTTMLLACGSGGSNKAANPPVSNAQEYQLSLSIDGGGLGRVYIEELNQYCSVDCTLSLPEKSSLSLVAEPANADFQFLYWSENCAYLDRKKCTLELNRNTNISAFFEDSANTHRLTIHVIGDGTVSIPTLKTECTSECTYYVTSEQVYNLVAKNSSNSTFYGWSNDCRDAEQCPLTVRADTTIEAKFSSQQQSAGVTVNVYGAGSVTINNQPEPCVNSCIYEFDIGSNISITAQQDENKVFLNWSGACEGEEGSCTLVVSDDLTVNAFYQQPPASSDNTFTIKEPLGKTSFNIPIQIARPFVEGEIATYPVVKIAGKSIISQASIKQRHQDGSVKHAIINFVLDQLPANGELVASIENGVPPSGDALTKEEMLSDKFSFDAIQEYSFASGQVNTISARTMLKNNDYSTWLEGPVATTIVLADHSQNRVYDVGSDSYRSVRPMFHVTFWKALNKYTVRYVSENTNTIALQDQSYDLQLLIGQNAQSVYQKSQVPHQARSIWTKKYSTFENPVYNLNHNVRYLVQTKSVPYFDISREISDTAIQAYWNVWQGKNKDLYDSGLWQSAMAVGGGRPDIGLYPSWAVKWLFTGDWRLTEIALTQADLASAWPMHLREGKAGLKFDLNQSIDAQGKIVSIAPGARPTHWTERPDWHEVNDADKIIPITELSRSNWRPDTAHHPDISSLQFLLTGDKFYLDQMLFSAAYVTGNNNAKGFNSRLGRGQTGSEGLLYSGEVRGQAWAIRTRVHTYDILPDDWPEKSYFNTLNENAFAAFQGLFDLQNTYPNKSAIYEHARNIVADSVFVNSGQPSPLGFWNEGVSSPAYVSDDYVDTELVNQAIAPWMQNFVTISLGRAQELGYDTHNLVQYSSRYLNQVLQNPVLPNHMFSAYITPTLNQDNQWFNSVSAIANTYQDGYLELINNRLIMGRDTEHGYYSIGMAAAAYAYDRETPVPWQYIMQNVLHKTIYDNNPKWAILPRIED
;
A
#
# COMPACT_ATOMS: atom_id res chain seq x y z
N MET A 1 -16.10 -18.85 58.70
CA MET A 1 -15.27 -17.63 58.77
C MET A 1 -15.62 -16.84 57.51
N ASN A 2 -16.67 -16.00 57.51
CA ASN A 2 -16.90 -14.77 58.30
C ASN A 2 -15.93 -13.69 57.82
N PHE A 3 -16.31 -12.59 57.15
CA PHE A 3 -17.62 -11.91 57.03
C PHE A 3 -18.07 -11.17 58.31
N ASN A 4 -17.84 -9.85 58.33
CA ASN A 4 -18.50 -8.71 59.03
C ASN A 4 -17.60 -7.48 58.79
N ALA A 5 -18.02 -6.25 58.42
CA ALA A 5 -19.28 -5.47 58.52
C ALA A 5 -19.49 -4.70 59.84
N LEU A 6 -19.25 -3.37 59.81
CA LEU A 6 -20.23 -2.33 60.20
C LEU A 6 -19.79 -0.92 59.73
N MET A 7 -20.72 0.02 59.56
CA MET A 7 -20.50 1.41 59.11
C MET A 7 -21.61 2.33 59.63
N LYS A 8 -21.25 3.55 60.12
CA LYS A 8 -22.06 4.77 60.48
C LYS A 8 -21.37 5.51 61.66
N THR A 9 -21.27 6.84 61.80
CA THR A 9 -21.70 8.01 60.97
C THR A 9 -20.94 9.30 61.37
N ILE A 10 -20.63 10.19 60.39
CA ILE A 10 -20.81 11.69 60.34
C ILE A 10 -20.33 12.58 61.53
N THR A 11 -19.66 13.75 61.39
CA THR A 11 -19.44 14.72 60.26
C THR A 11 -18.06 15.42 60.24
N LEU A 12 -17.77 16.07 59.10
CA LEU A 12 -16.64 16.93 58.67
C LEU A 12 -16.48 18.30 59.41
N PHE A 13 -15.26 18.82 59.67
CA PHE A 13 -14.36 19.77 58.90
C PHE A 13 -14.80 21.27 58.88
N VAL A 14 -14.01 22.35 59.12
CA VAL A 14 -12.58 22.77 58.83
C VAL A 14 -12.50 23.52 57.46
N THR A 15 -11.90 24.73 57.22
CA THR A 15 -10.65 25.42 57.73
C THR A 15 -10.54 26.95 57.39
N THR A 16 -9.90 27.77 58.26
CA THR A 16 -8.96 28.95 57.99
C THR A 16 -9.35 30.19 57.11
N MET A 17 -8.60 31.34 57.00
CA MET A 17 -7.22 31.78 57.40
C MET A 17 -7.03 33.34 57.49
N LEU A 18 -5.99 33.82 58.21
CA LEU A 18 -5.27 35.16 58.11
C LEU A 18 -6.11 36.45 58.44
N LEU A 19 -5.62 37.61 58.96
CA LEU A 19 -4.33 38.28 59.32
C LEU A 19 -4.68 39.46 60.31
N ALA A 20 -3.85 40.28 61.00
CA ALA A 20 -2.40 40.49 61.20
C ALA A 20 -2.09 41.34 62.49
N CYS A 21 -0.80 41.49 62.85
CA CYS A 21 -0.19 42.58 63.67
C CYS A 21 -0.53 42.74 65.18
N GLY A 22 0.28 43.55 65.89
CA GLY A 22 0.25 43.68 67.37
C GLY A 22 1.05 44.87 67.95
N SER A 23 1.65 44.70 69.15
CA SER A 23 2.05 45.75 70.13
C SER A 23 0.84 46.41 70.84
N GLY A 24 0.94 47.08 71.99
CA GLY A 24 2.04 47.36 72.93
C GLY A 24 1.49 48.23 74.08
N GLY A 25 1.81 47.95 75.35
CA GLY A 25 0.91 48.33 76.47
C GLY A 25 1.27 49.55 77.35
N SER A 26 0.28 49.95 78.16
CA SER A 26 0.29 50.97 79.25
C SER A 26 0.23 52.45 78.79
N ASN A 27 -0.36 53.42 79.53
CA ASN A 27 -0.75 53.45 80.96
C ASN A 27 -1.86 54.51 81.24
N LYS A 28 -2.87 54.19 82.09
CA LYS A 28 -3.76 55.11 82.88
C LYS A 28 -4.69 56.11 82.12
N ALA A 29 -5.90 56.46 82.60
CA ALA A 29 -6.77 55.92 83.67
C ALA A 29 -8.24 56.42 83.57
N ALA A 30 -9.16 55.70 84.25
CA ALA A 30 -10.47 56.15 84.77
C ALA A 30 -11.60 56.61 83.81
N ASN A 31 -12.49 55.67 83.43
CA ASN A 31 -13.90 55.63 83.89
C ASN A 31 -14.67 54.39 83.37
N PRO A 32 -15.62 53.81 84.14
CA PRO A 32 -16.53 52.74 83.70
C PRO A 32 -17.75 53.30 82.90
N PRO A 33 -18.53 52.44 82.21
CA PRO A 33 -18.89 52.76 80.82
C PRO A 33 -20.36 53.10 80.55
N VAL A 34 -20.59 53.72 79.38
CA VAL A 34 -21.83 53.60 78.61
C VAL A 34 -21.44 53.30 77.16
N SER A 35 -21.80 52.12 76.66
CA SER A 35 -21.73 51.81 75.23
C SER A 35 -23.06 52.16 74.58
N ASN A 36 -23.07 53.13 73.67
CA ASN A 36 -24.21 53.28 72.75
C ASN A 36 -24.22 52.05 71.83
N ALA A 37 -25.12 51.10 72.10
CA ALA A 37 -25.51 50.11 71.11
C ALA A 37 -26.15 50.86 69.93
N GLN A 38 -25.82 50.45 68.70
CA GLN A 38 -26.47 51.03 67.53
C GLN A 38 -27.85 50.39 67.36
N GLU A 39 -28.89 51.20 67.37
CA GLU A 39 -30.27 50.76 67.16
C GLU A 39 -30.72 51.07 65.73
N TYR A 40 -31.51 50.16 65.17
CA TYR A 40 -32.19 50.33 63.88
C TYR A 40 -33.71 50.34 64.09
N GLN A 41 -34.41 51.02 63.18
CA GLN A 41 -35.87 51.08 63.15
C GLN A 41 -36.42 49.95 62.28
N LEU A 42 -37.28 49.10 62.84
CA LEU A 42 -38.21 48.29 62.08
C LEU A 42 -39.55 49.03 61.99
N SER A 43 -39.95 49.43 60.79
CA SER A 43 -41.29 49.93 60.51
C SER A 43 -42.16 48.79 60.00
N LEU A 44 -43.23 48.46 60.72
CA LEU A 44 -44.24 47.51 60.25
C LEU A 44 -45.49 48.26 59.81
N SER A 45 -45.95 47.98 58.59
CA SER A 45 -47.19 48.53 58.05
C SER A 45 -48.24 47.42 57.90
N ILE A 46 -49.48 47.71 58.25
CA ILE A 46 -50.60 46.74 58.30
C ILE A 46 -51.62 47.12 57.24
N ASP A 47 -51.35 46.72 55.99
CA ASP A 47 -52.20 47.06 54.87
C ASP A 47 -53.48 46.18 54.85
N GLY A 48 -54.58 46.77 54.41
CA GLY A 48 -55.95 46.29 54.61
C GLY A 48 -56.73 47.05 55.69
N GLY A 49 -56.08 47.85 56.54
CA GLY A 49 -56.79 48.82 57.41
C GLY A 49 -57.57 48.22 58.60
N GLY A 50 -57.07 47.12 59.18
CA GLY A 50 -57.63 46.49 60.38
C GLY A 50 -58.09 45.04 60.21
N LEU A 51 -57.99 44.49 59.00
CA LEU A 51 -58.33 43.09 58.66
C LEU A 51 -57.36 42.05 59.26
N GLY A 52 -56.25 42.51 59.86
CA GLY A 52 -55.24 41.66 60.50
C GLY A 52 -54.31 42.42 61.42
N ARG A 53 -53.37 41.68 62.01
CA ARG A 53 -52.31 42.16 62.91
C ARG A 53 -51.05 41.33 62.75
N VAL A 54 -49.91 41.89 63.14
CA VAL A 54 -48.63 41.17 63.21
C VAL A 54 -48.27 40.91 64.66
N TYR A 55 -48.05 39.64 65.00
CA TYR A 55 -47.38 39.23 66.23
C TYR A 55 -45.86 39.24 66.03
N ILE A 56 -45.12 39.60 67.08
CA ILE A 56 -43.66 39.63 67.10
C ILE A 56 -43.21 38.73 68.24
N GLU A 57 -42.69 37.55 67.91
CA GLU A 57 -42.49 36.46 68.88
C GLU A 57 -41.47 36.83 69.98
N GLU A 58 -40.35 37.45 69.61
CA GLU A 58 -39.25 37.79 70.53
C GLU A 58 -39.62 38.91 71.50
N LEU A 59 -40.54 39.79 71.11
CA LEU A 59 -41.03 40.90 71.94
C LEU A 59 -42.31 40.52 72.71
N ASN A 60 -42.97 39.42 72.33
CA ASN A 60 -44.33 39.05 72.76
C ASN A 60 -45.32 40.23 72.62
N GLN A 61 -45.32 40.86 71.43
CA GLN A 61 -46.07 42.09 71.14
C GLN A 61 -46.85 41.98 69.84
N TYR A 62 -47.88 42.83 69.71
CA TYR A 62 -48.77 42.89 68.55
C TYR A 62 -48.82 44.29 67.96
N CYS A 63 -48.64 44.39 66.64
CA CYS A 63 -48.98 45.58 65.86
C CYS A 63 -50.26 45.33 65.07
N SER A 64 -51.37 45.93 65.51
CA SER A 64 -52.69 45.88 64.85
C SER A 64 -52.98 47.13 63.98
N VAL A 65 -52.01 48.03 63.91
CA VAL A 65 -51.90 49.21 63.03
C VAL A 65 -50.42 49.41 62.76
N ASP A 66 -50.07 50.28 61.81
CA ASP A 66 -48.70 50.67 61.52
C ASP A 66 -47.93 51.07 62.78
N CYS A 67 -46.76 50.46 62.97
CA CYS A 67 -45.93 50.60 64.17
C CYS A 67 -44.45 50.75 63.81
N THR A 68 -43.65 51.28 64.73
CA THR A 68 -42.19 51.42 64.55
C THR A 68 -41.47 51.04 65.83
N LEU A 69 -40.42 50.24 65.70
CA LEU A 69 -39.69 49.63 66.81
C LEU A 69 -38.20 49.92 66.67
N SER A 70 -37.63 50.61 67.66
CA SER A 70 -36.19 50.76 67.84
C SER A 70 -35.62 49.50 68.47
N LEU A 71 -34.71 48.82 67.78
CA LEU A 71 -34.13 47.56 68.26
C LEU A 71 -32.61 47.52 67.99
N PRO A 72 -31.79 46.88 68.85
CA PRO A 72 -30.35 46.77 68.63
C PRO A 72 -29.98 46.10 67.31
N GLU A 73 -28.86 46.52 66.73
CA GLU A 73 -28.21 45.86 65.58
C GLU A 73 -28.13 44.34 65.78
N LYS A 74 -28.51 43.59 64.74
CA LYS A 74 -28.58 42.11 64.68
C LYS A 74 -29.61 41.47 65.60
N SER A 75 -30.65 42.22 65.97
CA SER A 75 -31.88 41.61 66.48
C SER A 75 -32.49 40.71 65.39
N SER A 76 -32.44 39.39 65.59
CA SER A 76 -33.26 38.44 64.83
C SER A 76 -34.71 38.56 65.28
N LEU A 77 -35.65 38.59 64.33
CA LEU A 77 -37.07 38.80 64.58
C LEU A 77 -37.93 37.83 63.79
N SER A 78 -39.04 37.42 64.40
CA SER A 78 -40.03 36.50 63.86
C SER A 78 -41.42 37.12 63.92
N LEU A 79 -41.91 37.50 62.74
CA LEU A 79 -43.16 38.22 62.53
C LEU A 79 -44.21 37.23 62.03
N VAL A 80 -45.31 37.05 62.77
CA VAL A 80 -46.41 36.16 62.41
C VAL A 80 -47.65 36.97 62.08
N ALA A 81 -48.15 36.85 60.85
CA ALA A 81 -49.35 37.52 60.39
C ALA A 81 -50.62 36.76 60.84
N GLU A 82 -51.41 37.41 61.70
CA GLU A 82 -52.70 36.91 62.18
C GLU A 82 -53.84 37.75 61.57
N PRO A 83 -54.72 37.17 60.73
CA PRO A 83 -55.96 37.82 60.34
C PRO A 83 -56.85 38.09 61.57
N ALA A 84 -57.64 39.16 61.55
CA ALA A 84 -58.37 39.62 62.74
C ALA A 84 -59.53 38.69 63.15
N ASN A 85 -60.05 37.89 62.20
CA ASN A 85 -61.00 36.82 62.42
C ASN A 85 -60.89 35.76 61.29
N ALA A 86 -61.88 34.88 61.15
CA ALA A 86 -61.90 33.85 60.10
C ALA A 86 -62.45 34.32 58.73
N ASP A 87 -63.01 35.53 58.65
CA ASP A 87 -63.53 36.12 57.42
C ASP A 87 -62.40 36.78 56.61
N PHE A 88 -61.31 37.20 57.27
CA PHE A 88 -60.14 37.81 56.64
C PHE A 88 -58.98 36.82 56.48
N GLN A 89 -58.13 37.05 55.49
CA GLN A 89 -56.88 36.30 55.33
C GLN A 89 -55.67 37.18 55.05
N PHE A 90 -54.50 36.60 55.29
CA PHE A 90 -53.20 37.18 55.00
C PHE A 90 -52.74 36.74 53.59
N LEU A 91 -52.30 37.69 52.76
CA LEU A 91 -51.89 37.42 51.39
C LEU A 91 -50.38 37.18 51.28
N TYR A 92 -49.58 38.21 51.58
CA TYR A 92 -48.11 38.17 51.47
C TYR A 92 -47.45 39.27 52.32
N TRP A 93 -46.14 39.10 52.53
CA TRP A 93 -45.26 40.12 53.13
C TRP A 93 -44.56 40.90 52.01
N SER A 94 -44.19 42.16 52.25
CA SER A 94 -43.26 42.87 51.37
C SER A 94 -41.87 42.23 51.36
N GLU A 95 -41.03 42.66 50.43
CA GLU A 95 -39.59 42.32 50.37
C GLU A 95 -38.88 42.55 51.72
N ASN A 96 -37.75 41.86 51.93
CA ASN A 96 -36.95 41.74 53.17
C ASN A 96 -37.40 40.65 54.18
N CYS A 97 -38.32 39.75 53.81
CA CYS A 97 -38.73 38.60 54.61
C CYS A 97 -38.12 37.27 54.13
N ALA A 98 -37.55 36.48 55.05
CA ALA A 98 -37.23 35.07 54.82
C ALA A 98 -38.37 34.19 55.38
N TYR A 99 -38.89 33.28 54.55
CA TYR A 99 -40.08 32.48 54.86
C TYR A 99 -39.72 31.09 55.41
N LEU A 100 -40.36 30.70 56.51
CA LEU A 100 -40.42 29.31 57.00
C LEU A 100 -41.84 28.72 56.85
N ASP A 101 -42.85 29.57 57.00
CA ASP A 101 -44.22 29.41 56.54
C ASP A 101 -44.66 30.77 55.96
N ARG A 102 -45.66 30.81 55.08
CA ARG A 102 -46.07 32.03 54.36
C ARG A 102 -46.57 33.11 55.31
N LYS A 103 -47.24 32.73 56.40
CA LYS A 103 -47.68 33.66 57.44
C LYS A 103 -46.54 34.16 58.34
N LYS A 104 -45.33 33.59 58.22
CA LYS A 104 -44.21 33.81 59.14
C LYS A 104 -42.97 34.38 58.42
N CYS A 105 -42.77 35.69 58.58
CA CYS A 105 -41.59 36.41 58.11
C CYS A 105 -40.50 36.38 59.18
N THR A 106 -39.29 35.96 58.81
CA THR A 106 -38.10 36.08 59.66
C THR A 106 -37.09 37.05 59.04
N LEU A 107 -36.42 37.85 59.87
CA LEU A 107 -35.39 38.81 59.45
C LEU A 107 -34.31 39.00 60.53
N GLU A 108 -33.18 39.58 60.14
CA GLU A 108 -32.14 40.08 61.05
C GLU A 108 -31.95 41.58 60.84
N LEU A 109 -32.11 42.39 61.89
CA LEU A 109 -32.15 43.84 61.78
C LEU A 109 -30.74 44.44 61.73
N ASN A 110 -30.15 44.49 60.53
CA ASN A 110 -28.84 45.06 60.24
C ASN A 110 -28.89 46.46 59.58
N ARG A 111 -30.11 47.01 59.41
CA ARG A 111 -30.40 48.35 58.89
C ARG A 111 -31.82 48.77 59.29
N ASN A 112 -32.14 50.05 59.13
CA ASN A 112 -33.55 50.48 59.15
C ASN A 112 -34.31 49.75 58.04
N THR A 113 -35.37 49.04 58.40
CA THR A 113 -36.11 48.12 57.53
C THR A 113 -37.59 48.42 57.62
N ASN A 114 -38.27 48.46 56.47
CA ASN A 114 -39.71 48.62 56.38
C ASN A 114 -40.31 47.33 55.81
N ILE A 115 -41.29 46.76 56.50
CA ILE A 115 -42.00 45.54 56.11
C ILE A 115 -43.52 45.78 56.19
N SER A 116 -44.24 45.50 55.10
CA SER A 116 -45.70 45.54 55.06
C SER A 116 -46.28 44.13 55.12
N ALA A 117 -47.32 43.95 55.94
CA ALA A 117 -48.18 42.77 55.94
C ALA A 117 -49.50 43.12 55.22
N PHE A 118 -49.87 42.36 54.19
CA PHE A 118 -51.07 42.62 53.40
C PHE A 118 -52.20 41.64 53.79
N PHE A 119 -53.35 42.18 54.20
CA PHE A 119 -54.55 41.43 54.57
C PHE A 119 -55.75 41.85 53.71
N GLU A 120 -56.66 40.92 53.43
CA GLU A 120 -57.83 41.11 52.56
C GLU A 120 -59.00 40.20 53.00
N ASP A 121 -60.22 40.52 52.56
CA ASP A 121 -61.40 39.68 52.74
C ASP A 121 -61.28 38.33 51.99
N SER A 122 -61.58 37.23 52.69
CA SER A 122 -61.53 35.88 52.13
C SER A 122 -62.60 35.64 51.07
N ALA A 123 -63.67 36.45 51.05
CA ALA A 123 -64.67 36.44 49.98
C ALA A 123 -64.20 37.13 48.69
N ASN A 124 -63.24 38.06 48.80
CA ASN A 124 -62.71 38.84 47.68
C ASN A 124 -61.45 38.23 47.04
N THR A 125 -61.07 36.99 47.40
CA THR A 125 -59.77 36.41 47.08
C THR A 125 -59.86 34.97 46.57
N HIS A 126 -58.91 34.59 45.73
CA HIS A 126 -58.85 33.30 45.06
C HIS A 126 -57.43 32.72 45.07
N ARG A 127 -57.32 31.41 44.88
CA ARG A 127 -56.03 30.71 44.79
C ARG A 127 -55.52 30.66 43.36
N LEU A 128 -54.29 31.11 43.13
CA LEU A 128 -53.56 30.95 41.88
C LEU A 128 -52.45 29.90 42.08
N THR A 129 -52.49 28.80 41.34
CA THR A 129 -51.42 27.79 41.32
C THR A 129 -50.68 27.83 39.99
N ILE A 130 -49.35 27.76 40.03
CA ILE A 130 -48.46 27.79 38.86
C ILE A 130 -47.60 26.52 38.88
N HIS A 131 -47.58 25.78 37.78
CA HIS A 131 -46.73 24.60 37.58
C HIS A 131 -45.70 24.88 36.48
N VAL A 132 -44.41 24.83 36.81
CA VAL A 132 -43.31 24.87 35.83
C VAL A 132 -42.97 23.45 35.41
N ILE A 133 -42.97 23.19 34.10
CA ILE A 133 -42.73 21.88 33.49
C ILE A 133 -41.57 22.03 32.50
N GLY A 134 -40.45 21.34 32.77
CA GLY A 134 -39.18 21.53 32.08
C GLY A 134 -38.24 22.47 32.85
N ASP A 135 -37.05 22.70 32.31
CA ASP A 135 -36.05 23.60 32.89
C ASP A 135 -36.37 25.04 32.49
N GLY A 136 -36.73 25.89 33.46
CA GLY A 136 -37.15 27.27 33.24
C GLY A 136 -37.67 27.94 34.51
N THR A 137 -38.11 29.19 34.43
CA THR A 137 -38.61 29.96 35.59
C THR A 137 -39.77 30.88 35.20
N VAL A 138 -40.71 31.11 36.12
CA VAL A 138 -41.83 32.04 35.97
C VAL A 138 -41.71 33.18 36.98
N SER A 139 -41.48 34.41 36.51
CA SER A 139 -41.47 35.62 37.33
C SER A 139 -42.87 36.23 37.42
N ILE A 140 -43.22 36.82 38.57
CA ILE A 140 -44.53 37.46 38.82
C ILE A 140 -44.30 38.88 39.36
N PRO A 141 -44.06 39.89 38.50
CA PRO A 141 -43.69 41.23 38.96
C PRO A 141 -44.72 41.90 39.89
N THR A 142 -46.02 41.59 39.74
CA THR A 142 -47.09 42.11 40.62
C THR A 142 -46.97 41.61 42.06
N LEU A 143 -46.50 40.37 42.26
CA LEU A 143 -46.28 39.74 43.57
C LEU A 143 -44.80 39.73 43.98
N LYS A 144 -43.90 40.28 43.13
CA LYS A 144 -42.44 40.34 43.29
C LYS A 144 -41.78 39.01 43.69
N THR A 145 -42.25 37.92 43.09
CA THR A 145 -41.82 36.54 43.39
C THR A 145 -41.52 35.79 42.09
N GLU A 146 -40.76 34.69 42.18
CA GLU A 146 -40.50 33.80 41.04
C GLU A 146 -40.85 32.35 41.42
N CYS A 147 -41.18 31.53 40.42
CA CYS A 147 -41.53 30.13 40.58
C CYS A 147 -40.68 29.25 39.66
N THR A 148 -40.13 28.16 40.21
CA THR A 148 -39.27 27.20 39.52
C THR A 148 -39.83 25.77 39.50
N SER A 149 -41.00 25.54 40.10
CA SER A 149 -41.68 24.23 40.15
C SER A 149 -43.18 24.42 40.39
N GLU A 150 -43.74 23.94 41.51
CA GLU A 150 -45.13 24.22 41.91
C GLU A 150 -45.17 25.36 42.94
N CYS A 151 -45.91 26.42 42.63
CA CYS A 151 -46.11 27.54 43.54
C CYS A 151 -47.59 27.92 43.62
N THR A 152 -48.06 28.26 44.82
CA THR A 152 -49.45 28.69 45.06
C THR A 152 -49.46 30.07 45.68
N TYR A 153 -50.40 30.93 45.29
CA TYR A 153 -50.59 32.27 45.84
C TYR A 153 -52.08 32.50 46.15
N TYR A 154 -52.37 33.33 47.15
CA TYR A 154 -53.70 33.89 47.35
C TYR A 154 -53.70 35.32 46.80
N VAL A 155 -54.68 35.63 45.96
CA VAL A 155 -54.70 36.83 45.13
C VAL A 155 -56.09 37.45 45.13
N THR A 156 -56.16 38.78 45.04
CA THR A 156 -57.41 39.54 45.03
C THR A 156 -58.16 39.31 43.70
N SER A 157 -59.47 39.13 43.79
CA SER A 157 -60.33 38.87 42.63
C SER A 157 -60.36 40.07 41.68
N GLU A 158 -60.55 39.78 40.39
CA GLU A 158 -60.56 40.73 39.27
C GLU A 158 -59.26 41.53 39.03
N GLN A 159 -58.24 41.41 39.88
CA GLN A 159 -56.91 41.98 39.64
C GLN A 159 -56.17 41.22 38.51
N VAL A 160 -55.35 41.95 37.74
CA VAL A 160 -54.47 41.41 36.70
C VAL A 160 -53.07 41.16 37.25
N TYR A 161 -52.58 39.94 37.09
CA TYR A 161 -51.25 39.49 37.46
C TYR A 161 -50.47 39.13 36.20
N ASN A 162 -49.36 39.83 35.91
CA ASN A 162 -48.53 39.51 34.76
C ASN A 162 -47.54 38.40 35.15
N LEU A 163 -47.58 37.27 34.45
CA LEU A 163 -46.65 36.15 34.61
C LEU A 163 -45.63 36.17 33.47
N VAL A 164 -44.34 36.04 33.75
CA VAL A 164 -43.27 36.16 32.75
C VAL A 164 -42.40 34.91 32.74
N ALA A 165 -42.39 34.18 31.64
CA ALA A 165 -41.52 33.02 31.45
C ALA A 165 -40.07 33.46 31.18
N LYS A 166 -39.10 32.70 31.72
CA LYS A 166 -37.67 32.86 31.51
C LYS A 166 -37.04 31.51 31.17
N ASN A 167 -36.30 31.47 30.06
CA ASN A 167 -35.61 30.26 29.58
C ASN A 167 -34.33 30.01 30.39
N SER A 168 -34.05 28.74 30.70
CA SER A 168 -32.71 28.25 31.07
C SER A 168 -31.86 28.05 29.80
N SER A 169 -30.52 28.01 29.93
CA SER A 169 -29.58 28.09 28.78
C SER A 169 -29.76 27.02 27.69
N ASN A 170 -30.32 25.86 28.05
CA ASN A 170 -30.45 24.69 27.17
C ASN A 170 -31.92 24.42 26.80
N SER A 171 -32.80 25.40 27.02
CA SER A 171 -34.27 25.25 26.98
C SER A 171 -34.95 26.41 26.24
N THR A 172 -36.14 26.14 25.71
CA THR A 172 -37.02 27.17 25.14
C THR A 172 -38.43 27.03 25.70
N PHE A 173 -39.01 28.15 26.16
CA PHE A 173 -40.42 28.25 26.53
C PHE A 173 -41.31 27.98 25.29
N TYR A 174 -42.28 27.09 25.46
CA TYR A 174 -43.18 26.65 24.40
C TYR A 174 -44.65 27.00 24.64
N GLY A 175 -45.01 27.52 25.83
CA GLY A 175 -46.32 28.12 26.08
C GLY A 175 -46.93 27.85 27.45
N TRP A 176 -48.04 28.54 27.70
CA TRP A 176 -48.88 28.39 28.90
C TRP A 176 -50.04 27.41 28.65
N SER A 177 -50.65 26.87 29.71
CA SER A 177 -51.80 25.93 29.60
C SER A 177 -53.18 26.57 29.37
N ASN A 178 -53.27 27.90 29.25
CA ASN A 178 -54.52 28.65 29.14
C ASN A 178 -54.52 29.60 27.93
N ASP A 179 -55.43 30.59 27.90
CA ASP A 179 -55.61 31.50 26.77
C ASP A 179 -54.44 32.47 26.52
N CYS A 180 -53.42 32.50 27.39
CA CYS A 180 -52.14 33.16 27.13
C CYS A 180 -51.29 32.37 26.11
N ARG A 181 -51.70 32.34 24.84
CA ARG A 181 -50.94 31.65 23.79
C ARG A 181 -49.75 32.48 23.30
N ASP A 182 -48.64 31.78 23.09
CA ASP A 182 -47.43 32.20 22.35
C ASP A 182 -46.73 33.49 22.84
N ALA A 183 -47.05 33.97 24.04
CA ALA A 183 -46.42 35.14 24.65
C ALA A 183 -45.60 34.75 25.90
N GLU A 184 -44.36 35.25 25.95
CA GLU A 184 -43.50 35.14 27.15
C GLU A 184 -44.10 35.85 28.38
N GLN A 185 -45.05 36.79 28.16
CA GLN A 185 -45.80 37.47 29.21
C GLN A 185 -47.30 37.13 29.13
N CYS A 186 -47.88 36.69 30.25
CA CYS A 186 -49.28 36.31 30.41
C CYS A 186 -49.99 37.22 31.43
N PRO A 187 -50.81 38.19 30.98
CA PRO A 187 -51.61 39.05 31.86
C PRO A 187 -52.88 38.31 32.32
N LEU A 188 -52.79 37.60 33.45
CA LEU A 188 -53.85 36.76 34.00
C LEU A 188 -54.79 37.54 34.94
N THR A 189 -56.08 37.62 34.61
CA THR A 189 -57.12 38.07 35.55
C THR A 189 -57.69 36.88 36.31
N VAL A 190 -57.58 36.89 37.64
CA VAL A 190 -58.08 35.78 38.48
C VAL A 190 -59.49 36.11 38.99
N ARG A 191 -60.49 35.31 38.57
CA ARG A 191 -61.92 35.45 38.97
C ARG A 191 -62.50 34.23 39.69
N ALA A 192 -61.67 33.21 39.89
CA ALA A 192 -61.95 31.99 40.64
C ALA A 192 -60.61 31.29 40.93
N ASP A 193 -60.61 30.23 41.74
CA ASP A 193 -59.46 29.35 41.90
C ASP A 193 -58.93 28.87 40.54
N THR A 194 -57.68 29.19 40.23
CA THR A 194 -57.05 29.06 38.91
C THR A 194 -55.74 28.29 39.00
N THR A 195 -55.47 27.42 38.02
CA THR A 195 -54.18 26.74 37.86
C THR A 195 -53.67 26.96 36.44
N ILE A 196 -52.36 27.23 36.29
CA ILE A 196 -51.69 27.48 35.01
C ILE A 196 -50.35 26.74 34.96
N GLU A 197 -50.07 26.06 33.85
CA GLU A 197 -48.78 25.42 33.59
C GLU A 197 -47.93 26.28 32.65
N ALA A 198 -46.61 26.30 32.85
CA ALA A 198 -45.61 26.93 31.99
C ALA A 198 -44.66 25.86 31.47
N LYS A 199 -44.51 25.72 30.15
CA LYS A 199 -43.82 24.56 29.54
C LYS A 199 -42.54 24.98 28.82
N PHE A 200 -41.45 24.30 29.14
CA PHE A 200 -40.12 24.50 28.57
C PHE A 200 -39.61 23.18 27.97
N SER A 201 -38.99 23.22 26.79
CA SER A 201 -38.42 22.05 26.11
C SER A 201 -36.93 22.23 25.87
N SER A 202 -36.15 21.16 26.03
CA SER A 202 -34.72 21.13 25.66
C SER A 202 -34.54 21.08 24.15
N GLN A 203 -33.47 21.70 23.64
CA GLN A 203 -32.94 21.41 22.30
C GLN A 203 -31.97 20.23 22.38
N GLN A 204 -32.22 19.17 21.60
CA GLN A 204 -31.21 18.14 21.32
C GLN A 204 -30.32 18.61 20.15
N GLN A 205 -29.05 18.23 20.20
CA GLN A 205 -28.07 18.45 19.13
C GLN A 205 -27.63 17.07 18.61
N SER A 206 -27.64 16.90 17.29
CA SER A 206 -27.09 15.71 16.62
C SER A 206 -25.74 16.03 15.98
N ALA A 207 -25.00 14.96 15.65
CA ALA A 207 -23.81 15.02 14.81
C ALA A 207 -23.78 13.83 13.84
N GLY A 208 -23.10 14.01 12.71
CA GLY A 208 -23.04 13.07 11.61
C GLY A 208 -21.88 12.09 11.73
N VAL A 209 -22.17 10.80 11.71
CA VAL A 209 -21.17 9.73 11.67
C VAL A 209 -21.08 9.19 10.24
N THR A 210 -20.00 9.55 9.55
CA THR A 210 -19.67 9.07 8.20
C THR A 210 -18.90 7.75 8.29
N VAL A 211 -19.46 6.68 7.73
CA VAL A 211 -18.80 5.38 7.59
C VAL A 211 -18.43 5.14 6.13
N ASN A 212 -17.15 4.90 5.85
CA ASN A 212 -16.63 4.56 4.54
C ASN A 212 -16.10 3.13 4.53
N VAL A 213 -16.59 2.31 3.61
CA VAL A 213 -16.15 0.94 3.36
C VAL A 213 -15.31 0.91 2.09
N TYR A 214 -14.07 0.40 2.20
CA TYR A 214 -13.14 0.24 1.11
C TYR A 214 -12.90 -1.25 0.85
N GLY A 215 -12.97 -1.67 -0.41
CA GLY A 215 -13.05 -3.09 -0.78
C GLY A 215 -14.47 -3.64 -0.64
N ALA A 216 -14.63 -4.96 -0.74
CA ALA A 216 -15.96 -5.60 -0.85
C ALA A 216 -16.74 -5.74 0.47
N GLY A 217 -16.36 -5.01 1.53
CA GLY A 217 -16.82 -5.17 2.91
C GLY A 217 -18.31 -4.90 3.18
N SER A 218 -18.71 -5.00 4.45
CA SER A 218 -19.87 -4.26 4.96
C SER A 218 -19.74 -3.99 6.47
N VAL A 219 -20.32 -2.89 6.94
CA VAL A 219 -20.20 -2.43 8.34
C VAL A 219 -21.58 -2.23 8.94
N THR A 220 -21.87 -2.92 10.03
CA THR A 220 -23.09 -2.72 10.83
C THR A 220 -22.83 -1.73 11.96
N ILE A 221 -23.77 -0.82 12.20
CA ILE A 221 -23.81 0.02 13.41
C ILE A 221 -25.00 -0.43 14.26
N ASN A 222 -24.87 -0.45 15.58
CA ASN A 222 -25.99 -0.69 16.48
C ASN A 222 -27.15 0.30 16.21
N ASN A 223 -28.39 -0.20 16.35
CA ASN A 223 -29.64 0.54 16.12
C ASN A 223 -29.87 1.04 14.68
N GLN A 224 -28.98 0.76 13.72
CA GLN A 224 -29.20 1.03 12.29
C GLN A 224 -29.66 -0.26 11.56
N PRO A 225 -30.65 -0.18 10.64
CA PRO A 225 -31.30 -1.38 10.09
C PRO A 225 -30.51 -2.06 8.96
N GLU A 226 -29.68 -1.31 8.22
CA GLU A 226 -28.96 -1.77 7.03
C GLU A 226 -27.45 -1.55 7.18
N PRO A 227 -26.60 -2.52 6.81
CA PRO A 227 -25.15 -2.37 6.87
C PRO A 227 -24.64 -1.42 5.79
N CYS A 228 -23.68 -0.57 6.13
CA CYS A 228 -22.99 0.25 5.15
C CYS A 228 -22.10 -0.62 4.25
N VAL A 229 -22.13 -0.40 2.93
CA VAL A 229 -21.34 -1.15 1.92
C VAL A 229 -20.47 -0.26 1.02
N ASN A 230 -20.60 1.06 1.14
CA ASN A 230 -19.82 2.07 0.41
C ASN A 230 -19.54 3.24 1.38
N SER A 231 -19.93 4.47 1.04
CA SER A 231 -19.98 5.60 1.98
C SER A 231 -21.42 5.82 2.45
N CYS A 232 -21.62 5.97 3.77
CA CYS A 232 -22.91 6.17 4.41
C CYS A 232 -22.78 7.21 5.53
N ILE A 233 -23.82 8.00 5.77
CA ILE A 233 -23.85 9.00 6.84
C ILE A 233 -25.06 8.72 7.73
N TYR A 234 -24.84 8.69 9.05
CA TYR A 234 -25.85 8.40 10.05
C TYR A 234 -25.85 9.51 11.11
N GLU A 235 -27.00 10.13 11.36
CA GLU A 235 -27.18 11.12 12.43
C GLU A 235 -27.38 10.43 13.79
N PHE A 236 -26.71 10.94 14.82
CA PHE A 236 -26.87 10.49 16.20
C PHE A 236 -26.89 11.66 17.19
N ASP A 237 -27.62 11.52 18.30
CA ASP A 237 -27.61 12.49 19.40
C ASP A 237 -26.21 12.60 20.02
N ILE A 238 -25.78 13.84 20.34
CA ILE A 238 -24.52 14.06 21.06
C ILE A 238 -24.60 13.44 22.47
N GLY A 239 -23.58 12.65 22.81
CA GLY A 239 -23.50 11.83 24.02
C GLY A 239 -23.99 10.38 23.84
N SER A 240 -24.51 10.01 22.66
CA SER A 240 -24.90 8.63 22.36
C SER A 240 -23.69 7.68 22.26
N ASN A 241 -23.91 6.40 22.60
CA ASN A 241 -22.91 5.34 22.48
C ASN A 241 -23.25 4.45 21.27
N ILE A 242 -22.37 4.44 20.27
CA ILE A 242 -22.50 3.61 19.08
C ILE A 242 -21.46 2.49 19.05
N SER A 243 -21.85 1.34 18.53
CA SER A 243 -21.01 0.16 18.34
C SER A 243 -20.99 -0.16 16.86
N ILE A 244 -19.82 -0.09 16.26
CA ILE A 244 -19.56 -0.29 14.84
C ILE A 244 -18.83 -1.62 14.67
N THR A 245 -19.26 -2.47 13.74
CA THR A 245 -18.72 -3.83 13.59
C THR A 245 -18.52 -4.18 12.13
N ALA A 246 -17.34 -4.73 11.84
CA ALA A 246 -16.96 -5.22 10.53
C ALA A 246 -17.58 -6.59 10.28
N GLN A 247 -18.33 -6.74 9.18
CA GLN A 247 -18.95 -8.02 8.83
C GLN A 247 -17.97 -8.87 8.00
N GLN A 248 -17.52 -9.97 8.58
CA GLN A 248 -16.70 -10.99 7.93
C GLN A 248 -17.62 -12.02 7.25
N ASP A 249 -18.06 -11.72 6.02
CA ASP A 249 -18.68 -12.74 5.15
C ASP A 249 -17.61 -13.76 4.70
N GLU A 250 -18.02 -14.99 4.34
CA GLU A 250 -17.13 -16.09 3.89
C GLU A 250 -16.19 -15.74 2.70
N ASN A 251 -16.39 -14.59 2.06
CA ASN A 251 -15.60 -14.11 0.91
C ASN A 251 -15.05 -12.68 1.14
N LYS A 252 -14.76 -12.29 2.40
CA LYS A 252 -14.26 -10.95 2.77
C LYS A 252 -13.31 -11.02 3.97
N VAL A 253 -12.10 -10.48 3.83
CA VAL A 253 -11.13 -10.32 4.92
C VAL A 253 -11.15 -8.85 5.36
N PHE A 254 -11.55 -8.59 6.60
CA PHE A 254 -11.37 -7.28 7.21
C PHE A 254 -9.89 -7.07 7.53
N LEU A 255 -9.32 -5.93 7.13
CA LEU A 255 -7.93 -5.57 7.36
C LEU A 255 -7.75 -4.78 8.66
N ASN A 256 -8.37 -3.60 8.73
CA ASN A 256 -8.35 -2.69 9.89
C ASN A 256 -9.33 -1.52 9.71
N TRP A 257 -9.51 -0.74 10.78
CA TRP A 257 -10.19 0.56 10.76
C TRP A 257 -9.19 1.72 10.59
N SER A 258 -9.69 2.91 10.23
CA SER A 258 -9.04 4.19 10.56
C SER A 258 -10.05 5.30 10.85
N GLY A 259 -9.58 6.46 11.29
CA GLY A 259 -10.44 7.54 11.78
C GLY A 259 -10.86 7.28 13.23
N ALA A 260 -12.12 7.52 13.59
CA ALA A 260 -12.55 7.42 14.99
C ALA A 260 -12.41 6.01 15.60
N CYS A 261 -12.30 4.95 14.78
CA CYS A 261 -12.10 3.56 15.20
C CYS A 261 -10.65 3.03 15.03
N GLU A 262 -9.67 3.91 14.77
CA GLU A 262 -8.29 3.49 14.52
C GLU A 262 -7.67 2.72 15.70
N GLY A 263 -7.04 1.58 15.42
CA GLY A 263 -6.45 0.68 16.43
C GLY A 263 -7.37 -0.43 16.96
N GLU A 264 -8.68 -0.40 16.67
CA GLU A 264 -9.62 -1.44 17.10
C GLU A 264 -9.59 -2.69 16.21
N GLU A 265 -9.92 -3.86 16.77
CA GLU A 265 -9.99 -5.14 16.04
C GLU A 265 -11.44 -5.61 15.83
N GLY A 266 -11.93 -5.57 14.59
CA GLY A 266 -13.22 -6.14 14.15
C GLY A 266 -14.48 -5.41 14.65
N SER A 267 -14.47 -4.85 15.86
CA SER A 267 -15.55 -4.04 16.44
C SER A 267 -14.99 -2.86 17.22
N CYS A 268 -15.69 -1.74 17.17
CA CYS A 268 -15.29 -0.45 17.72
C CYS A 268 -16.47 0.17 18.47
N THR A 269 -16.23 0.86 19.59
CA THR A 269 -17.29 1.55 20.36
C THR A 269 -16.94 3.03 20.53
N LEU A 270 -17.85 3.92 20.14
CA LEU A 270 -17.64 5.37 20.13
C LEU A 270 -18.71 6.11 20.95
N VAL A 271 -18.31 7.22 21.56
CA VAL A 271 -19.24 8.26 22.04
C VAL A 271 -19.32 9.33 20.97
N VAL A 272 -20.51 9.64 20.46
CA VAL A 272 -20.69 10.72 19.47
C VAL A 272 -20.63 12.06 20.19
N SER A 273 -19.56 12.84 19.96
CA SER A 273 -19.35 14.16 20.59
C SER A 273 -19.39 15.33 19.61
N ASP A 274 -19.14 15.06 18.33
CA ASP A 274 -19.04 15.97 17.18
C ASP A 274 -19.16 15.10 15.91
N ASP A 275 -19.02 15.67 14.71
CA ASP A 275 -18.99 14.90 13.46
C ASP A 275 -17.81 13.91 13.44
N LEU A 276 -18.08 12.63 13.15
CA LEU A 276 -17.06 11.56 13.15
C LEU A 276 -16.93 10.92 11.76
N THR A 277 -15.71 10.49 11.41
CA THR A 277 -15.47 9.64 10.23
C THR A 277 -14.80 8.33 10.66
N VAL A 278 -15.34 7.22 10.16
CA VAL A 278 -14.84 5.85 10.38
C VAL A 278 -14.62 5.19 9.03
N ASN A 279 -13.41 4.71 8.80
CA ASN A 279 -13.05 3.99 7.58
C ASN A 279 -12.84 2.51 7.90
N ALA A 280 -13.35 1.63 7.06
CA ALA A 280 -13.25 0.19 7.21
C ALA A 280 -12.61 -0.42 5.95
N PHE A 281 -11.46 -1.07 6.11
CA PHE A 281 -10.70 -1.62 5.00
C PHE A 281 -10.91 -3.12 4.88
N TYR A 282 -11.21 -3.58 3.68
CA TYR A 282 -11.42 -4.99 3.36
C TYR A 282 -10.61 -5.39 2.14
N GLN A 283 -10.06 -6.58 2.20
CA GLN A 283 -9.54 -7.28 1.04
C GLN A 283 -10.54 -8.37 0.64
N GLN A 284 -10.72 -8.59 -0.66
CA GLN A 284 -11.29 -9.86 -1.10
C GLN A 284 -10.25 -10.96 -0.89
N PRO A 285 -10.51 -12.00 -0.08
CA PRO A 285 -9.81 -13.26 -0.27
C PRO A 285 -10.07 -13.71 -1.71
N PRO A 286 -9.10 -14.35 -2.38
CA PRO A 286 -9.25 -14.72 -3.78
C PRO A 286 -10.45 -15.66 -3.97
N ALA A 287 -11.47 -15.18 -4.68
CA ALA A 287 -12.55 -16.01 -5.20
C ALA A 287 -11.94 -17.22 -5.91
N SER A 288 -12.40 -18.42 -5.54
CA SER A 288 -11.55 -19.58 -5.24
C SER A 288 -10.16 -19.60 -5.90
N SER A 289 -9.13 -19.63 -5.05
CA SER A 289 -7.74 -19.86 -5.44
C SER A 289 -7.47 -21.31 -5.89
N ASP A 290 -8.44 -21.94 -6.56
CA ASP A 290 -8.30 -23.27 -7.10
C ASP A 290 -7.15 -23.28 -8.12
N ASN A 291 -6.30 -24.30 -8.06
CA ASN A 291 -5.14 -24.44 -8.92
C ASN A 291 -5.56 -24.74 -10.37
N THR A 292 -5.96 -23.69 -11.08
CA THR A 292 -6.70 -23.76 -12.33
C THR A 292 -6.10 -22.86 -13.41
N PHE A 293 -6.43 -23.18 -14.65
CA PHE A 293 -6.22 -22.30 -15.81
C PHE A 293 -7.34 -22.54 -16.82
N THR A 294 -7.65 -21.55 -17.66
CA THR A 294 -8.68 -21.68 -18.69
C THR A 294 -8.08 -21.61 -20.09
N ILE A 295 -8.59 -22.46 -20.98
CA ILE A 295 -8.29 -22.45 -22.42
C ILE A 295 -9.57 -22.03 -23.14
N LYS A 296 -9.53 -20.93 -23.91
CA LYS A 296 -10.71 -20.41 -24.61
C LYS A 296 -10.43 -20.15 -26.09
N GLU A 297 -11.36 -20.57 -26.94
CA GLU A 297 -11.31 -20.30 -28.38
C GLU A 297 -11.93 -18.91 -28.67
N PRO A 298 -11.21 -17.97 -29.31
CA PRO A 298 -11.67 -16.58 -29.43
C PRO A 298 -12.10 -16.18 -30.87
N LEU A 299 -12.00 -17.06 -31.87
CA LEU A 299 -12.21 -16.73 -33.29
C LEU A 299 -13.38 -17.50 -33.96
N GLY A 300 -14.06 -18.39 -33.25
CA GLY A 300 -15.12 -19.24 -33.78
C GLY A 300 -14.63 -20.48 -34.54
N LYS A 301 -13.37 -20.89 -34.38
CA LYS A 301 -12.76 -22.04 -35.06
C LYS A 301 -12.55 -23.24 -34.12
N THR A 302 -13.41 -24.25 -34.22
CA THR A 302 -13.16 -25.57 -33.60
C THR A 302 -11.83 -26.15 -34.08
N SER A 303 -10.98 -26.55 -33.13
CA SER A 303 -9.64 -27.09 -33.36
C SER A 303 -9.46 -28.42 -32.62
N PHE A 304 -8.52 -29.26 -33.07
CA PHE A 304 -8.34 -30.64 -32.57
C PHE A 304 -6.86 -30.99 -32.39
N ASN A 305 -6.57 -31.98 -31.54
CA ASN A 305 -5.22 -32.53 -31.32
C ASN A 305 -4.18 -31.45 -30.98
N ILE A 306 -4.57 -30.50 -30.14
CA ILE A 306 -3.83 -29.26 -29.89
C ILE A 306 -2.69 -29.53 -28.89
N PRO A 307 -1.41 -29.33 -29.25
CA PRO A 307 -0.32 -29.49 -28.31
C PRO A 307 -0.26 -28.28 -27.38
N ILE A 308 -0.38 -28.52 -26.07
CA ILE A 308 -0.28 -27.49 -25.04
C ILE A 308 0.98 -27.74 -24.21
N GLN A 309 1.82 -26.72 -24.11
CA GLN A 309 2.89 -26.64 -23.12
C GLN A 309 2.66 -25.39 -22.28
N ILE A 310 2.64 -25.57 -20.96
CA ILE A 310 2.65 -24.48 -19.99
C ILE A 310 3.81 -24.69 -19.04
N ALA A 311 4.18 -23.65 -18.31
CA ALA A 311 4.88 -23.79 -17.04
C ALA A 311 4.08 -23.10 -15.95
N ARG A 312 4.29 -23.51 -14.70
CA ARG A 312 3.47 -23.04 -13.58
C ARG A 312 4.24 -23.11 -12.26
N PRO A 313 4.19 -22.05 -11.43
CA PRO A 313 4.58 -22.11 -10.03
C PRO A 313 3.46 -22.67 -9.15
N PHE A 314 3.83 -23.14 -7.95
CA PHE A 314 2.92 -23.83 -7.03
C PHE A 314 3.03 -23.31 -5.61
N VAL A 315 1.94 -23.44 -4.85
CA VAL A 315 1.93 -23.13 -3.41
C VAL A 315 2.65 -24.25 -2.66
N GLU A 316 3.37 -23.93 -1.58
CA GLU A 316 4.06 -24.91 -0.74
C GLU A 316 3.04 -25.90 -0.11
N GLY A 317 3.46 -27.15 0.10
CA GLY A 317 2.58 -28.26 0.50
C GLY A 317 1.64 -28.81 -0.58
N GLU A 318 1.20 -27.99 -1.53
CA GLU A 318 0.06 -28.29 -2.41
C GLU A 318 0.31 -29.48 -3.36
N ILE A 319 1.42 -29.45 -4.10
CA ILE A 319 1.80 -30.50 -5.06
C ILE A 319 2.97 -31.29 -4.49
N ALA A 320 2.71 -32.08 -3.45
CA ALA A 320 3.72 -32.85 -2.72
C ALA A 320 4.65 -33.70 -3.63
N THR A 321 4.13 -34.35 -4.67
CA THR A 321 4.88 -35.30 -5.51
C THR A 321 5.02 -34.86 -6.97
N TYR A 322 3.90 -34.66 -7.67
CA TYR A 322 3.85 -34.49 -9.13
C TYR A 322 2.53 -33.86 -9.59
N PRO A 323 2.53 -32.78 -10.40
CA PRO A 323 1.29 -32.17 -10.89
C PRO A 323 0.68 -32.96 -12.05
N VAL A 324 -0.63 -33.21 -11.99
CA VAL A 324 -1.42 -33.87 -13.04
C VAL A 324 -2.57 -32.96 -13.47
N VAL A 325 -2.77 -32.80 -14.78
CA VAL A 325 -3.87 -31.99 -15.33
C VAL A 325 -5.17 -32.78 -15.38
N LYS A 326 -6.27 -32.17 -14.93
CA LYS A 326 -7.64 -32.60 -15.24
C LYS A 326 -8.37 -31.54 -16.05
N ILE A 327 -9.19 -31.94 -17.01
CA ILE A 327 -10.11 -31.06 -17.75
C ILE A 327 -11.54 -31.54 -17.48
N ALA A 328 -12.42 -30.62 -17.09
CA ALA A 328 -13.80 -30.94 -16.67
C ALA A 328 -13.86 -32.10 -15.65
N GLY A 329 -12.97 -32.09 -14.65
CA GLY A 329 -12.86 -33.10 -13.60
C GLY A 329 -12.24 -34.44 -14.01
N LYS A 330 -11.88 -34.64 -15.29
CA LYS A 330 -11.27 -35.89 -15.80
C LYS A 330 -9.77 -35.72 -16.01
N SER A 331 -8.97 -36.59 -15.42
CA SER A 331 -7.53 -36.67 -15.70
C SER A 331 -7.27 -36.94 -17.18
N ILE A 332 -6.36 -36.16 -17.77
CA ILE A 332 -5.84 -36.38 -19.13
C ILE A 332 -4.40 -36.89 -19.07
N ILE A 333 -3.91 -37.46 -20.18
CA ILE A 333 -2.50 -37.83 -20.28
C ILE A 333 -1.66 -36.55 -20.37
N SER A 334 -1.12 -36.16 -19.23
CA SER A 334 -0.24 -35.00 -19.04
C SER A 334 1.05 -35.45 -18.39
N GLN A 335 2.18 -34.93 -18.86
CA GLN A 335 3.48 -35.07 -18.19
C GLN A 335 3.89 -33.73 -17.59
N ALA A 336 4.70 -33.79 -16.54
CA ALA A 336 5.40 -32.67 -15.95
C ALA A 336 6.90 -32.94 -15.85
N SER A 337 7.71 -31.97 -16.28
CA SER A 337 9.12 -31.86 -15.95
C SER A 337 9.26 -30.85 -14.81
N ILE A 338 9.41 -31.35 -13.59
CA ILE A 338 9.65 -30.53 -12.39
C ILE A 338 11.03 -29.88 -12.53
N LYS A 339 11.10 -28.57 -12.28
CA LYS A 339 12.34 -27.77 -12.34
C LYS A 339 12.75 -27.23 -10.98
N GLN A 340 11.80 -27.01 -10.07
CA GLN A 340 12.09 -26.58 -8.70
C GLN A 340 11.20 -27.29 -7.68
N ARG A 341 11.72 -27.46 -6.46
CA ARG A 341 10.97 -27.86 -5.26
C ARG A 341 11.02 -26.79 -4.16
N HIS A 342 10.05 -26.82 -3.27
CA HIS A 342 9.98 -26.03 -2.04
C HIS A 342 10.78 -26.71 -0.91
N GLN A 343 10.90 -26.09 0.26
CA GLN A 343 11.73 -26.64 1.36
C GLN A 343 11.13 -27.88 2.00
N ASP A 344 9.80 -27.98 2.03
CA ASP A 344 9.04 -29.19 2.38
C ASP A 344 9.22 -30.36 1.39
N GLY A 345 9.85 -30.10 0.24
CA GLY A 345 10.05 -31.06 -0.85
C GLY A 345 8.88 -31.14 -1.83
N SER A 346 7.80 -30.37 -1.67
CA SER A 346 6.72 -30.23 -2.66
C SER A 346 7.23 -29.55 -3.94
N VAL A 347 6.48 -29.65 -5.04
CA VAL A 347 6.85 -29.02 -6.31
C VAL A 347 6.66 -27.51 -6.21
N LYS A 348 7.70 -26.73 -6.53
CA LYS A 348 7.63 -25.27 -6.62
C LYS A 348 7.37 -24.79 -8.04
N HIS A 349 8.03 -25.40 -9.05
CA HIS A 349 7.84 -25.05 -10.46
C HIS A 349 7.97 -26.27 -11.35
N ALA A 350 7.05 -26.41 -12.32
CA ALA A 350 7.11 -27.46 -13.33
C ALA A 350 6.65 -26.96 -14.71
N ILE A 351 7.20 -27.61 -15.74
CA ILE A 351 6.78 -27.45 -17.14
C ILE A 351 5.89 -28.64 -17.47
N ILE A 352 4.66 -28.39 -17.94
CA ILE A 352 3.61 -29.37 -18.13
C ILE A 352 3.23 -29.44 -19.61
N ASN A 353 3.18 -30.65 -20.16
CA ASN A 353 2.84 -30.93 -21.56
C ASN A 353 1.67 -31.91 -21.64
N PHE A 354 0.68 -31.58 -22.48
CA PHE A 354 -0.43 -32.46 -22.84
C PHE A 354 -0.87 -32.19 -24.28
N VAL A 355 -1.67 -33.11 -24.84
CA VAL A 355 -2.42 -32.85 -26.08
C VAL A 355 -3.89 -32.73 -25.71
N LEU A 356 -4.54 -31.66 -26.16
CA LEU A 356 -5.96 -31.43 -26.00
C LEU A 356 -6.71 -31.95 -27.23
N ASP A 357 -7.54 -32.98 -27.04
CA ASP A 357 -8.27 -33.66 -28.11
C ASP A 357 -9.09 -32.70 -28.99
N GLN A 358 -9.81 -31.77 -28.35
CA GLN A 358 -10.66 -30.78 -29.01
C GLN A 358 -10.77 -29.49 -28.20
N LEU A 359 -10.73 -28.34 -28.89
CA LEU A 359 -11.21 -27.05 -28.41
C LEU A 359 -12.37 -26.59 -29.31
N PRO A 360 -13.63 -26.55 -28.82
CA PRO A 360 -14.78 -26.14 -29.62
C PRO A 360 -14.76 -24.65 -30.01
N ALA A 361 -15.43 -24.30 -31.11
CA ALA A 361 -15.65 -22.91 -31.54
C ALA A 361 -16.36 -22.08 -30.44
N ASN A 362 -15.76 -20.95 -30.06
CA ASN A 362 -16.12 -20.11 -28.91
C ASN A 362 -16.16 -20.87 -27.56
N GLY A 363 -15.58 -22.07 -27.51
CA GLY A 363 -15.60 -22.95 -26.35
C GLY A 363 -14.57 -22.52 -25.30
N GLU A 364 -14.91 -22.76 -24.03
CA GLU A 364 -14.04 -22.53 -22.90
C GLU A 364 -13.89 -23.83 -22.09
N LEU A 365 -12.66 -24.16 -21.72
CA LEU A 365 -12.29 -25.34 -20.96
C LEU A 365 -11.57 -24.90 -19.68
N VAL A 366 -12.13 -25.23 -18.52
CA VAL A 366 -11.44 -25.11 -17.24
C VAL A 366 -10.61 -26.36 -17.00
N ALA A 367 -9.32 -26.17 -16.76
CA ALA A 367 -8.40 -27.21 -16.34
C ALA A 367 -7.99 -26.95 -14.88
N SER A 368 -7.94 -28.01 -14.08
CA SER A 368 -7.32 -28.01 -12.75
C SER A 368 -6.00 -28.80 -12.79
N ILE A 369 -5.10 -28.46 -11.87
CA ILE A 369 -3.89 -29.22 -11.59
C ILE A 369 -3.98 -29.72 -10.15
N GLU A 370 -3.72 -31.01 -9.96
CA GLU A 370 -3.78 -31.67 -8.66
C GLU A 370 -2.52 -32.51 -8.43
N ASN A 371 -2.22 -32.83 -7.18
CA ASN A 371 -1.15 -33.75 -6.86
C ASN A 371 -1.49 -35.19 -7.28
N GLY A 372 -0.54 -35.88 -7.91
CA GLY A 372 -0.70 -37.25 -8.37
C GLY A 372 0.62 -37.95 -8.67
N VAL A 373 0.61 -38.75 -9.73
CA VAL A 373 1.73 -39.60 -10.16
C VAL A 373 2.04 -39.36 -11.65
N PRO A 374 3.30 -39.56 -12.09
CA PRO A 374 3.66 -39.45 -13.50
C PRO A 374 2.91 -40.45 -14.40
N PRO A 375 2.62 -40.08 -15.66
CA PRO A 375 2.04 -41.00 -16.65
C PRO A 375 3.03 -42.13 -16.98
N SER A 376 2.50 -43.31 -17.29
CA SER A 376 3.31 -44.46 -17.73
C SER A 376 3.80 -44.28 -19.18
N GLY A 377 5.08 -44.58 -19.42
CA GLY A 377 5.67 -44.69 -20.75
C GLY A 377 6.86 -43.76 -20.96
N ASP A 378 7.76 -44.16 -21.85
CA ASP A 378 9.06 -43.53 -22.02
C ASP A 378 9.04 -42.32 -22.96
N ALA A 379 10.07 -41.48 -22.84
CA ALA A 379 10.39 -40.41 -23.80
C ALA A 379 10.62 -40.95 -25.23
N LEU A 380 10.78 -40.06 -26.21
CA LEU A 380 11.20 -40.47 -27.55
C LEU A 380 12.70 -40.77 -27.55
N THR A 381 13.06 -41.98 -27.98
CA THR A 381 14.45 -42.33 -28.31
C THR A 381 14.97 -41.51 -29.48
N LYS A 382 16.29 -41.40 -29.61
CA LYS A 382 16.97 -40.79 -30.77
C LYS A 382 16.49 -41.39 -32.08
N GLU A 383 16.34 -42.71 -32.11
CA GLU A 383 15.91 -43.49 -33.28
C GLU A 383 14.44 -43.20 -33.64
N GLU A 384 13.55 -43.03 -32.65
CA GLU A 384 12.18 -42.58 -32.89
C GLU A 384 12.11 -41.13 -33.39
N MET A 385 12.87 -40.19 -32.79
CA MET A 385 12.94 -38.79 -33.23
C MET A 385 13.51 -38.66 -34.65
N LEU A 386 14.44 -39.53 -35.04
CA LEU A 386 14.98 -39.61 -36.39
C LEU A 386 14.05 -40.36 -37.37
N SER A 387 13.05 -41.10 -36.90
CA SER A 387 12.19 -41.93 -37.76
C SER A 387 11.36 -41.12 -38.75
N ASP A 388 11.01 -41.75 -39.88
CA ASP A 388 10.29 -41.10 -40.97
C ASP A 388 8.84 -40.72 -40.60
N LYS A 389 8.31 -41.24 -39.48
CA LYS A 389 7.03 -40.83 -38.90
C LYS A 389 6.95 -39.32 -38.67
N PHE A 390 8.03 -38.72 -38.16
CA PHE A 390 8.13 -37.28 -37.96
C PHE A 390 8.59 -36.56 -39.24
N SER A 391 9.27 -37.26 -40.17
CA SER A 391 9.97 -36.66 -41.30
C SER A 391 10.91 -35.51 -40.88
N PHE A 392 11.51 -35.65 -39.69
CA PHE A 392 12.21 -34.56 -38.99
C PHE A 392 13.50 -34.13 -39.69
N ASP A 393 13.54 -32.86 -40.09
CA ASP A 393 14.74 -32.02 -40.08
C ASP A 393 14.35 -30.54 -39.79
N ALA A 394 15.34 -29.73 -39.49
CA ALA A 394 15.25 -28.27 -39.44
C ALA A 394 16.60 -27.70 -39.87
N ILE A 395 16.61 -26.77 -40.80
CA ILE A 395 17.83 -26.31 -41.47
C ILE A 395 17.95 -24.80 -41.35
N GLN A 396 19.16 -24.32 -41.05
CA GLN A 396 19.55 -22.92 -41.15
C GLN A 396 20.58 -22.77 -42.27
N GLU A 397 20.30 -21.90 -43.23
CA GLU A 397 21.19 -21.60 -44.35
C GLU A 397 21.65 -20.14 -44.31
N TYR A 398 22.96 -19.96 -44.32
CA TYR A 398 23.64 -18.67 -44.20
C TYR A 398 24.45 -18.41 -45.48
N SER A 399 24.10 -17.37 -46.23
CA SER A 399 24.82 -16.95 -47.44
C SER A 399 25.59 -15.66 -47.17
N PHE A 400 26.93 -15.75 -47.09
CA PHE A 400 27.82 -14.62 -46.79
C PHE A 400 28.26 -13.91 -48.08
N ALA A 401 28.59 -12.61 -47.97
CA ALA A 401 29.03 -11.78 -49.10
C ALA A 401 30.33 -12.26 -49.79
N SER A 402 31.07 -13.20 -49.18
CA SER A 402 32.20 -13.92 -49.77
C SER A 402 31.79 -14.98 -50.81
N GLY A 403 30.49 -15.22 -51.01
CA GLY A 403 29.96 -16.30 -51.85
C GLY A 403 29.89 -17.65 -51.14
N GLN A 404 30.28 -17.72 -49.86
CA GLN A 404 30.16 -18.91 -49.03
C GLN A 404 28.71 -19.11 -48.57
N VAL A 405 28.18 -20.32 -48.79
CA VAL A 405 26.90 -20.77 -48.23
C VAL A 405 27.18 -21.86 -47.20
N ASN A 406 26.62 -21.72 -45.99
CA ASN A 406 26.69 -22.73 -44.93
C ASN A 406 25.29 -23.22 -44.56
N THR A 407 25.07 -24.53 -44.68
CA THR A 407 23.80 -25.22 -44.42
C THR A 407 23.94 -26.14 -43.21
N ILE A 408 23.31 -25.80 -42.08
CA ILE A 408 23.36 -26.60 -40.84
C ILE A 408 22.02 -27.29 -40.59
N SER A 409 22.05 -28.62 -40.38
CA SER A 409 20.88 -29.50 -40.23
C SER A 409 20.76 -30.04 -38.80
N ALA A 410 19.61 -29.79 -38.17
CA ALA A 410 19.22 -30.29 -36.86
C ALA A 410 19.17 -31.83 -36.81
N ARG A 411 18.72 -32.48 -37.89
CA ARG A 411 18.75 -33.95 -38.04
C ARG A 411 20.18 -34.48 -38.04
N THR A 412 21.14 -33.71 -38.55
CA THR A 412 22.55 -34.10 -38.61
C THR A 412 23.24 -33.95 -37.25
N MET A 413 22.97 -32.87 -36.52
CA MET A 413 23.39 -32.71 -35.11
C MET A 413 22.83 -33.86 -34.24
N LEU A 414 21.54 -34.20 -34.39
CA LEU A 414 20.91 -35.30 -33.66
C LEU A 414 21.55 -36.66 -33.98
N LYS A 415 21.86 -36.94 -35.25
CA LYS A 415 22.59 -38.15 -35.66
C LYS A 415 23.96 -38.27 -34.99
N ASN A 416 24.68 -37.16 -34.86
CA ASN A 416 26.03 -37.11 -34.27
C ASN A 416 26.04 -37.12 -32.73
N ASN A 417 24.87 -36.97 -32.09
CA ASN A 417 24.67 -36.81 -30.64
C ASN A 417 25.01 -35.41 -30.09
N ASP A 418 25.05 -34.38 -30.94
CA ASP A 418 25.31 -32.98 -30.54
C ASP A 418 24.03 -32.31 -29.99
N TYR A 419 23.47 -32.90 -28.93
CA TYR A 419 22.26 -32.44 -28.25
C TYR A 419 22.24 -32.72 -26.74
N SER A 420 21.36 -32.00 -26.04
CA SER A 420 20.95 -32.27 -24.66
C SER A 420 19.43 -32.26 -24.55
N THR A 421 18.84 -32.90 -23.53
CA THR A 421 17.38 -32.88 -23.33
C THR A 421 16.95 -31.77 -22.37
N TRP A 422 15.77 -31.19 -22.61
CA TRP A 422 15.14 -30.18 -21.77
C TRP A 422 13.85 -30.69 -21.09
N LEU A 423 13.05 -31.49 -21.82
CA LEU A 423 11.82 -32.12 -21.34
C LEU A 423 11.80 -33.59 -21.80
N GLU A 424 11.49 -34.50 -20.88
CA GLU A 424 11.42 -35.95 -21.14
C GLU A 424 10.08 -36.52 -20.63
N GLY A 425 9.46 -37.40 -21.40
CA GLY A 425 8.20 -38.06 -21.04
C GLY A 425 7.37 -38.56 -22.23
N PRO A 426 6.26 -39.28 -21.97
CA PRO A 426 5.48 -40.01 -22.99
C PRO A 426 4.62 -39.15 -23.91
N VAL A 427 4.37 -37.87 -23.57
CA VAL A 427 3.62 -36.91 -24.40
C VAL A 427 4.56 -36.15 -25.32
N ALA A 428 5.62 -35.59 -24.74
CA ALA A 428 6.52 -34.64 -25.40
C ALA A 428 7.97 -34.90 -25.01
N THR A 429 8.87 -34.70 -25.97
CA THR A 429 10.33 -34.73 -25.74
C THR A 429 10.94 -33.50 -26.39
N THR A 430 11.66 -32.69 -25.61
CA THR A 430 12.31 -31.46 -26.11
C THR A 430 13.82 -31.60 -26.03
N ILE A 431 14.49 -31.50 -27.17
CA ILE A 431 15.95 -31.49 -27.27
C ILE A 431 16.48 -30.10 -27.63
N VAL A 432 17.69 -29.80 -27.17
CA VAL A 432 18.48 -28.61 -27.49
C VAL A 432 19.70 -29.09 -28.28
N LEU A 433 19.73 -28.79 -29.57
CA LEU A 433 20.81 -29.11 -30.49
C LEU A 433 21.74 -27.90 -30.58
N ALA A 434 22.95 -28.06 -30.04
CA ALA A 434 23.93 -27.00 -29.90
C ALA A 434 25.34 -27.61 -29.74
N ASP A 435 26.33 -27.05 -30.43
CA ASP A 435 27.74 -27.32 -30.13
C ASP A 435 28.31 -26.17 -29.28
N HIS A 436 28.88 -26.51 -28.13
CA HIS A 436 29.56 -25.59 -27.23
C HIS A 436 31.04 -25.95 -27.01
N SER A 437 31.53 -26.98 -27.72
CA SER A 437 32.91 -27.45 -27.64
C SER A 437 33.94 -26.44 -28.17
N GLN A 438 35.22 -26.76 -28.00
CA GLN A 438 36.34 -26.04 -28.62
C GLN A 438 36.37 -26.17 -30.15
N ASN A 439 35.84 -27.27 -30.71
CA ASN A 439 35.89 -27.55 -32.15
C ASN A 439 34.88 -26.71 -32.92
N ARG A 440 33.73 -26.41 -32.30
CA ARG A 440 32.70 -25.50 -32.82
C ARG A 440 32.25 -25.91 -34.22
N VAL A 441 32.06 -27.19 -34.48
CA VAL A 441 31.98 -27.78 -35.84
C VAL A 441 30.78 -27.30 -36.65
N TYR A 442 29.72 -26.82 -35.98
CA TYR A 442 28.54 -26.22 -36.60
C TYR A 442 28.54 -24.69 -36.63
N ASP A 443 29.49 -24.01 -35.98
CA ASP A 443 29.58 -22.55 -36.04
C ASP A 443 30.03 -22.12 -37.46
N VAL A 444 29.46 -21.02 -37.97
CA VAL A 444 29.59 -20.51 -39.36
C VAL A 444 29.98 -19.02 -39.38
N GLY A 445 30.47 -18.51 -40.51
CA GLY A 445 30.85 -17.10 -40.64
C GLY A 445 31.49 -16.78 -41.99
N SER A 446 31.78 -15.50 -42.23
CA SER A 446 32.48 -15.01 -43.42
C SER A 446 33.93 -15.48 -43.57
N ASP A 447 34.50 -16.09 -42.53
CA ASP A 447 35.92 -16.37 -42.36
C ASP A 447 36.16 -17.61 -41.45
N SER A 448 37.42 -17.85 -41.09
CA SER A 448 37.86 -18.98 -40.26
C SER A 448 37.48 -18.90 -38.77
N TYR A 449 37.14 -17.73 -38.23
CA TYR A 449 36.70 -17.58 -36.83
C TYR A 449 35.27 -18.07 -36.64
N ARG A 450 34.44 -18.02 -37.70
CA ARG A 450 33.10 -18.62 -37.76
C ARG A 450 32.22 -18.18 -36.58
N SER A 451 31.95 -16.89 -36.46
CA SER A 451 31.41 -16.26 -35.25
C SER A 451 29.96 -16.60 -34.92
N VAL A 452 29.17 -17.02 -35.91
CA VAL A 452 27.75 -17.31 -35.76
C VAL A 452 27.54 -18.76 -35.35
N ARG A 453 26.73 -19.01 -34.33
CA ARG A 453 26.40 -20.34 -33.81
C ARG A 453 24.93 -20.68 -34.04
N PRO A 454 24.61 -21.57 -35.01
CA PRO A 454 23.27 -22.11 -35.20
C PRO A 454 22.90 -23.09 -34.08
N MET A 455 21.69 -22.95 -33.54
CA MET A 455 21.12 -23.80 -32.49
C MET A 455 19.64 -24.09 -32.77
N PHE A 456 19.13 -25.21 -32.24
CA PHE A 456 17.72 -25.58 -32.39
C PHE A 456 17.14 -26.11 -31.09
N HIS A 457 16.02 -25.56 -30.62
CA HIS A 457 15.19 -26.19 -29.59
C HIS A 457 14.03 -26.89 -30.30
N VAL A 458 13.94 -28.22 -30.21
CA VAL A 458 12.95 -29.02 -30.94
C VAL A 458 12.09 -29.79 -29.95
N THR A 459 10.79 -29.50 -29.92
CA THR A 459 9.78 -30.25 -29.15
C THR A 459 9.04 -31.20 -30.07
N PHE A 460 9.23 -32.51 -29.86
CA PHE A 460 8.50 -33.58 -30.51
C PHE A 460 7.26 -33.97 -29.69
N TRP A 461 6.15 -34.24 -30.36
CA TRP A 461 4.87 -34.64 -29.76
C TRP A 461 4.54 -36.08 -30.16
N LYS A 462 4.71 -37.02 -29.23
CA LYS A 462 4.78 -38.48 -29.47
C LYS A 462 3.48 -39.03 -30.08
N ALA A 463 2.33 -38.63 -29.55
CA ALA A 463 1.01 -39.06 -30.04
C ALA A 463 0.69 -38.57 -31.47
N LEU A 464 1.28 -37.45 -31.90
CA LEU A 464 0.92 -36.78 -33.16
C LEU A 464 1.89 -37.10 -34.31
N ASN A 465 3.10 -37.59 -34.00
CA ASN A 465 4.22 -37.67 -34.95
C ASN A 465 4.54 -36.29 -35.55
N LYS A 466 4.43 -35.24 -34.73
CA LYS A 466 4.64 -33.84 -35.09
C LYS A 466 5.68 -33.19 -34.19
N TYR A 467 6.27 -32.09 -34.66
CA TYR A 467 7.25 -31.33 -33.90
C TYR A 467 7.18 -29.82 -34.18
N THR A 468 7.66 -29.05 -33.20
CA THR A 468 7.88 -27.59 -33.25
C THR A 468 9.36 -27.32 -33.10
N VAL A 469 9.87 -26.33 -33.83
CA VAL A 469 11.28 -25.90 -33.81
C VAL A 469 11.34 -24.43 -33.45
N ARG A 470 12.14 -24.08 -32.44
CA ARG A 470 12.71 -22.74 -32.30
C ARG A 470 14.11 -22.78 -32.90
N TYR A 471 14.28 -22.08 -34.02
CA TYR A 471 15.57 -21.80 -34.64
C TYR A 471 16.20 -20.67 -33.83
N VAL A 472 17.40 -20.88 -33.32
CA VAL A 472 18.19 -19.89 -32.57
C VAL A 472 19.53 -19.72 -33.28
N SER A 473 20.07 -18.51 -33.23
CA SER A 473 21.41 -18.20 -33.72
C SER A 473 22.08 -17.22 -32.77
N GLU A 474 23.30 -17.53 -32.35
CA GLU A 474 24.07 -16.70 -31.43
C GLU A 474 25.31 -16.09 -32.09
N ASN A 475 25.67 -14.86 -31.71
CA ASN A 475 26.99 -14.27 -31.97
C ASN A 475 27.63 -13.84 -30.63
N THR A 476 27.85 -14.82 -29.76
CA THR A 476 28.08 -14.65 -28.31
C THR A 476 29.45 -15.10 -27.83
N ASN A 477 30.22 -15.78 -28.68
CA ASN A 477 31.36 -16.57 -28.25
C ASN A 477 32.60 -15.70 -27.92
N THR A 478 33.07 -15.78 -26.69
CA THR A 478 34.19 -14.99 -26.15
C THR A 478 35.53 -15.12 -26.89
N ILE A 479 35.73 -16.16 -27.70
CA ILE A 479 36.96 -16.36 -28.50
C ILE A 479 36.74 -16.13 -30.01
N ALA A 480 35.56 -15.66 -30.43
CA ALA A 480 35.21 -15.49 -31.83
C ALA A 480 34.33 -14.25 -32.10
N LEU A 481 34.39 -13.24 -31.24
CA LEU A 481 33.45 -12.12 -31.21
C LEU A 481 33.74 -11.07 -32.31
N GLN A 482 32.84 -10.92 -33.28
CA GLN A 482 32.83 -9.88 -34.32
C GLN A 482 31.45 -9.78 -34.95
N ASP A 483 31.09 -8.64 -35.55
CA ASP A 483 29.83 -8.50 -36.28
C ASP A 483 29.83 -9.35 -37.57
N GLN A 484 28.65 -9.82 -37.98
CA GLN A 484 28.47 -10.63 -39.19
C GLN A 484 27.26 -10.15 -40.00
N SER A 485 27.32 -10.29 -41.33
CA SER A 485 26.19 -10.04 -42.23
C SER A 485 26.05 -11.16 -43.25
N TYR A 486 24.82 -11.62 -43.44
CA TYR A 486 24.47 -12.73 -44.34
C TYR A 486 23.01 -12.64 -44.77
N ASP A 487 22.70 -13.29 -45.89
CA ASP A 487 21.33 -13.64 -46.25
C ASP A 487 20.96 -14.97 -45.57
N LEU A 488 19.78 -15.03 -44.97
CA LEU A 488 19.30 -16.13 -44.12
C LEU A 488 18.10 -16.83 -44.73
N GLN A 489 18.09 -18.16 -44.66
CA GLN A 489 16.93 -18.99 -44.99
C GLN A 489 16.74 -20.09 -43.92
N LEU A 490 15.49 -20.29 -43.48
CA LEU A 490 15.10 -21.32 -42.52
C LEU A 490 14.17 -22.32 -43.19
N LEU A 491 14.48 -23.62 -43.06
CA LEU A 491 13.73 -24.72 -43.69
C LEU A 491 13.25 -25.72 -42.64
N ILE A 492 12.09 -26.35 -42.86
CA ILE A 492 11.52 -27.38 -41.98
C ILE A 492 11.20 -28.67 -42.76
N GLY A 493 11.42 -29.81 -42.10
CA GLY A 493 11.17 -31.16 -42.63
C GLY A 493 12.24 -31.65 -43.60
N GLN A 494 12.29 -32.96 -43.82
CA GLN A 494 13.18 -33.58 -44.82
C GLN A 494 12.95 -33.07 -46.26
N ASN A 495 11.74 -32.55 -46.56
CA ASN A 495 11.42 -31.90 -47.83
C ASN A 495 11.94 -30.45 -47.93
N ALA A 496 12.65 -29.95 -46.91
CA ALA A 496 13.32 -28.65 -46.92
C ALA A 496 12.37 -27.46 -47.22
N GLN A 497 11.16 -27.47 -46.65
CA GLN A 497 10.17 -26.42 -46.89
C GLN A 497 10.63 -25.10 -46.25
N SER A 498 10.79 -24.06 -47.05
CA SER A 498 11.10 -22.71 -46.57
C SER A 498 9.98 -22.15 -45.68
N VAL A 499 10.34 -21.68 -44.49
CA VAL A 499 9.43 -21.04 -43.51
C VAL A 499 9.80 -19.61 -43.20
N TYR A 500 11.03 -19.19 -43.51
CA TYR A 500 11.50 -17.81 -43.34
C TYR A 500 12.69 -17.53 -44.27
N GLN A 501 12.76 -16.30 -44.79
CA GLN A 501 13.90 -15.77 -45.53
C GLN A 501 14.11 -14.30 -45.17
N LYS A 502 15.37 -13.86 -45.03
CA LYS A 502 15.74 -12.44 -44.89
C LYS A 502 17.13 -12.18 -45.45
N SER A 503 17.24 -11.25 -46.40
CA SER A 503 18.53 -10.75 -46.86
C SER A 503 19.15 -9.78 -45.86
N GLN A 504 20.48 -9.75 -45.81
CA GLN A 504 21.30 -8.80 -45.06
C GLN A 504 20.93 -8.69 -43.57
N VAL A 505 20.86 -9.84 -42.88
CA VAL A 505 20.69 -9.90 -41.41
C VAL A 505 21.94 -9.32 -40.74
N PRO A 506 21.85 -8.19 -40.00
CA PRO A 506 23.00 -7.56 -39.36
C PRO A 506 23.23 -8.21 -37.99
N HIS A 507 23.82 -9.40 -37.97
CA HIS A 507 24.03 -10.16 -36.74
C HIS A 507 25.18 -9.58 -35.92
N GLN A 508 24.86 -8.59 -35.08
CA GLN A 508 25.80 -7.90 -34.20
C GLN A 508 26.42 -8.86 -33.16
N ALA A 509 27.69 -8.64 -32.85
CA ALA A 509 28.36 -9.23 -31.71
C ALA A 509 27.60 -8.95 -30.40
N ARG A 510 27.48 -10.00 -29.57
CA ARG A 510 26.70 -10.08 -28.32
C ARG A 510 25.18 -10.04 -28.49
N SER A 511 24.64 -10.15 -29.71
CA SER A 511 23.20 -10.38 -29.91
C SER A 511 22.94 -11.85 -30.26
N ILE A 512 21.70 -12.28 -30.09
CA ILE A 512 21.18 -13.55 -30.58
C ILE A 512 19.89 -13.26 -31.36
N TRP A 513 19.35 -14.22 -32.09
CA TRP A 513 17.98 -14.12 -32.61
C TRP A 513 17.27 -15.47 -32.64
N THR A 514 15.95 -15.40 -32.79
CA THR A 514 15.02 -16.55 -32.74
C THR A 514 13.92 -16.45 -33.78
N LYS A 515 13.47 -17.59 -34.30
CA LYS A 515 12.16 -17.79 -34.95
C LYS A 515 11.58 -19.15 -34.55
N LYS A 516 10.25 -19.28 -34.47
CA LYS A 516 9.56 -20.51 -34.04
C LYS A 516 8.51 -20.97 -35.05
N TYR A 517 8.59 -22.23 -35.49
CA TYR A 517 7.71 -22.83 -36.50
C TYR A 517 7.29 -24.26 -36.14
N SER A 518 6.09 -24.66 -36.57
CA SER A 518 5.49 -25.99 -36.29
C SER A 518 5.22 -26.75 -37.58
N THR A 519 5.29 -28.09 -37.52
CA THR A 519 4.87 -28.99 -38.62
C THR A 519 3.36 -29.25 -38.67
N PHE A 520 2.59 -28.38 -38.01
CA PHE A 520 1.14 -28.42 -37.81
C PHE A 520 0.63 -26.98 -37.67
N GLU A 521 -0.66 -26.73 -37.92
CA GLU A 521 -1.26 -25.42 -37.66
C GLU A 521 -1.29 -25.17 -36.15
N ASN A 522 -0.73 -24.06 -35.69
CA ASN A 522 -0.87 -23.62 -34.30
C ASN A 522 -2.23 -22.91 -34.17
N PRO A 523 -3.22 -23.46 -33.44
CA PRO A 523 -4.50 -22.79 -33.27
C PRO A 523 -4.38 -21.59 -32.33
N VAL A 524 -5.23 -20.59 -32.53
CA VAL A 524 -5.32 -19.42 -31.64
C VAL A 524 -6.22 -19.75 -30.46
N TYR A 525 -5.74 -19.52 -29.24
CA TYR A 525 -6.51 -19.65 -28.01
C TYR A 525 -6.05 -18.62 -26.97
N ASN A 526 -6.98 -18.19 -26.11
CA ASN A 526 -6.63 -17.53 -24.87
C ASN A 526 -6.23 -18.61 -23.85
N LEU A 527 -5.22 -18.31 -23.03
CA LEU A 527 -4.71 -19.17 -21.98
C LEU A 527 -4.57 -18.36 -20.69
N ASN A 528 -5.61 -18.30 -19.87
CA ASN A 528 -5.55 -17.57 -18.60
C ASN A 528 -5.01 -18.49 -17.50
N HIS A 529 -3.83 -18.19 -16.98
CA HIS A 529 -3.16 -19.01 -15.97
C HIS A 529 -3.74 -18.86 -14.54
N ASN A 530 -4.86 -18.12 -14.37
CA ASN A 530 -5.44 -17.70 -13.10
C ASN A 530 -4.47 -16.91 -12.22
N VAL A 531 -4.37 -15.59 -12.47
CA VAL A 531 -3.53 -14.68 -11.66
C VAL A 531 -3.88 -14.70 -10.17
N ARG A 532 -5.14 -15.02 -9.79
CA ARG A 532 -5.58 -15.07 -8.37
C ARG A 532 -4.93 -16.19 -7.59
N TYR A 533 -4.67 -17.33 -8.25
CA TYR A 533 -3.84 -18.39 -7.71
C TYR A 533 -2.34 -18.03 -7.80
N LEU A 534 -1.87 -17.51 -8.95
CA LEU A 534 -0.43 -17.27 -9.16
C LEU A 534 0.16 -16.32 -8.10
N VAL A 535 -0.55 -15.29 -7.66
CA VAL A 535 -0.06 -14.37 -6.63
C VAL A 535 0.17 -15.04 -5.26
N GLN A 536 -0.49 -16.15 -4.94
CA GLN A 536 -0.25 -16.91 -3.71
C GLN A 536 1.09 -17.65 -3.73
N THR A 537 1.54 -18.12 -4.90
CA THR A 537 2.78 -18.90 -5.07
C THR A 537 4.08 -18.13 -4.76
N LYS A 538 3.98 -16.83 -4.45
CA LYS A 538 5.06 -15.83 -4.35
C LYS A 538 5.96 -15.67 -5.59
N SER A 539 5.92 -16.55 -6.58
CA SER A 539 6.68 -16.42 -7.86
C SER A 539 6.22 -15.28 -8.78
N VAL A 540 5.10 -14.62 -8.48
CA VAL A 540 4.79 -13.27 -8.99
C VAL A 540 4.48 -12.32 -7.82
N PRO A 541 4.70 -10.99 -7.98
CA PRO A 541 4.29 -9.97 -7.02
C PRO A 541 2.81 -10.10 -6.64
N TYR A 542 2.44 -9.63 -5.44
CA TYR A 542 1.04 -9.60 -5.04
C TYR A 542 0.26 -8.48 -5.74
N PHE A 543 -0.05 -8.67 -7.02
CA PHE A 543 -0.87 -7.74 -7.78
C PHE A 543 -2.30 -7.66 -7.22
N ASP A 544 -2.92 -6.49 -7.35
CA ASP A 544 -4.34 -6.28 -7.05
C ASP A 544 -5.22 -7.01 -8.07
N ILE A 545 -5.76 -8.15 -7.64
CA ILE A 545 -6.62 -9.03 -8.43
C ILE A 545 -8.08 -8.56 -8.56
N SER A 546 -8.41 -7.37 -8.04
CA SER A 546 -9.67 -6.66 -8.32
C SER A 546 -9.62 -5.86 -9.65
N ARG A 547 -8.46 -5.79 -10.32
CA ARG A 547 -8.26 -4.98 -11.52
C ARG A 547 -8.64 -5.72 -12.80
N GLU A 548 -9.46 -5.09 -13.65
CA GLU A 548 -9.99 -5.68 -14.88
C GLU A 548 -9.55 -4.93 -16.13
N ILE A 549 -8.86 -5.64 -17.03
CA ILE A 549 -8.39 -5.09 -18.31
C ILE A 549 -9.47 -5.33 -19.37
N SER A 550 -10.15 -4.26 -19.77
CA SER A 550 -11.23 -4.31 -20.75
C SER A 550 -10.76 -4.76 -22.14
N ASP A 551 -11.58 -5.54 -22.86
CA ASP A 551 -11.29 -5.91 -24.25
C ASP A 551 -11.02 -4.69 -25.15
N THR A 552 -11.70 -3.57 -24.92
CA THR A 552 -11.46 -2.32 -25.65
C THR A 552 -10.04 -1.79 -25.45
N ALA A 553 -9.48 -1.90 -24.24
CA ALA A 553 -8.08 -1.54 -23.98
C ALA A 553 -7.10 -2.55 -24.59
N ILE A 554 -7.42 -3.85 -24.58
CA ILE A 554 -6.64 -4.88 -25.28
C ILE A 554 -6.60 -4.59 -26.78
N GLN A 555 -7.75 -4.32 -27.39
CA GLN A 555 -7.89 -4.04 -28.81
C GLN A 555 -7.18 -2.74 -29.21
N ALA A 556 -7.27 -1.68 -28.40
CA ALA A 556 -6.51 -0.45 -28.63
C ALA A 556 -4.99 -0.71 -28.63
N TYR A 557 -4.50 -1.52 -27.69
CA TYR A 557 -3.08 -1.89 -27.58
C TYR A 557 -2.64 -2.80 -28.75
N TRP A 558 -3.49 -3.74 -29.17
CA TRP A 558 -3.29 -4.58 -30.34
C TRP A 558 -3.21 -3.77 -31.64
N ASN A 559 -4.07 -2.77 -31.82
CA ASN A 559 -4.02 -1.89 -32.99
C ASN A 559 -2.66 -1.15 -33.09
N VAL A 560 -2.10 -0.70 -31.95
CA VAL A 560 -0.75 -0.12 -31.88
C VAL A 560 0.33 -1.14 -32.24
N TRP A 561 0.21 -2.38 -31.75
CA TRP A 561 1.14 -3.48 -32.06
C TRP A 561 1.13 -3.89 -33.53
N GLN A 562 -0.04 -3.96 -34.16
CA GLN A 562 -0.16 -4.30 -35.58
C GLN A 562 0.66 -3.36 -36.46
N GLY A 563 0.65 -2.06 -36.16
CA GLY A 563 1.43 -1.01 -36.85
C GLY A 563 2.93 -0.96 -36.54
N LYS A 564 3.50 -1.89 -35.76
CA LYS A 564 4.95 -1.99 -35.53
C LYS A 564 5.65 -2.93 -36.52
N ASN A 565 6.92 -2.66 -36.80
CA ASN A 565 7.81 -3.68 -37.35
C ASN A 565 8.18 -4.67 -36.24
N LYS A 566 8.28 -5.96 -36.58
CA LYS A 566 8.30 -7.10 -35.63
C LYS A 566 9.21 -8.24 -36.10
N ASP A 567 10.10 -7.98 -37.05
CA ASP A 567 11.00 -8.97 -37.62
C ASP A 567 12.40 -8.88 -36.99
N LEU A 568 13.36 -9.72 -37.41
CA LEU A 568 14.69 -9.77 -36.78
C LEU A 568 15.36 -8.38 -36.76
N TYR A 569 15.77 -7.96 -35.57
CA TYR A 569 16.32 -6.64 -35.20
C TYR A 569 15.35 -5.44 -35.20
N ASP A 570 14.06 -5.61 -35.48
CA ASP A 570 13.03 -4.59 -35.23
C ASP A 570 12.67 -4.49 -33.73
N SER A 571 12.29 -3.31 -33.24
CA SER A 571 12.08 -3.10 -31.80
C SER A 571 10.68 -3.40 -31.27
N GLY A 572 9.66 -3.55 -32.11
CA GLY A 572 8.27 -3.75 -31.67
C GLY A 572 7.77 -2.61 -30.76
N LEU A 573 7.64 -2.88 -29.46
CA LEU A 573 7.31 -1.90 -28.41
C LEU A 573 8.50 -1.56 -27.47
N TRP A 574 9.68 -2.14 -27.69
CA TRP A 574 10.88 -1.86 -26.88
C TRP A 574 11.49 -0.49 -27.20
N GLN A 575 11.99 0.16 -26.15
CA GLN A 575 12.91 1.29 -26.27
C GLN A 575 14.34 0.77 -26.47
N SER A 576 14.70 0.49 -27.74
CA SER A 576 15.95 -0.21 -28.12
C SER A 576 17.23 0.42 -27.56
N ALA A 577 17.28 1.74 -27.38
CA ALA A 577 18.30 2.38 -26.56
C ALA A 577 17.79 2.58 -25.14
N MET A 578 18.11 1.65 -24.23
CA MET A 578 17.56 1.60 -22.87
C MET A 578 17.82 2.89 -22.08
N ALA A 579 18.96 3.55 -22.27
CA ALA A 579 19.31 4.80 -21.58
C ALA A 579 18.46 6.05 -21.93
N VAL A 580 17.45 5.92 -22.79
CA VAL A 580 16.53 7.03 -23.13
C VAL A 580 15.50 7.23 -22.02
N GLY A 581 15.64 8.32 -21.27
CA GLY A 581 14.73 8.68 -20.18
C GLY A 581 13.31 9.06 -20.62
N GLY A 582 12.42 9.17 -19.64
CA GLY A 582 10.98 9.36 -19.81
C GLY A 582 10.17 8.18 -19.24
N GLY A 583 8.86 8.34 -19.09
CA GLY A 583 7.98 7.24 -18.68
C GLY A 583 7.76 6.24 -19.82
N ARG A 584 7.95 4.94 -19.56
CA ARG A 584 7.92 3.91 -20.61
C ARG A 584 7.21 2.61 -20.19
N PRO A 585 6.51 1.90 -21.10
CA PRO A 585 5.83 0.65 -20.75
C PRO A 585 6.79 -0.50 -20.39
N ASP A 586 8.05 -0.45 -20.82
CA ASP A 586 9.01 -1.55 -20.64
C ASP A 586 9.71 -1.59 -19.26
N ILE A 587 9.87 -0.45 -18.58
CA ILE A 587 10.53 -0.39 -17.26
C ILE A 587 9.55 -0.75 -16.14
N GLY A 588 9.99 -1.55 -15.18
CA GLY A 588 9.29 -1.86 -13.92
C GLY A 588 9.75 -3.18 -13.30
N LEU A 589 8.91 -3.79 -12.45
CA LEU A 589 9.04 -5.21 -12.12
C LEU A 589 8.84 -6.08 -13.38
N TYR A 590 7.87 -5.71 -14.22
CA TYR A 590 7.63 -6.31 -15.54
C TYR A 590 7.17 -5.24 -16.54
N PRO A 591 7.38 -5.46 -17.85
CA PRO A 591 6.76 -4.66 -18.90
C PRO A 591 5.22 -4.72 -18.86
N SER A 592 4.55 -3.63 -19.22
CA SER A 592 3.10 -3.48 -19.10
C SER A 592 2.32 -4.49 -19.95
N TRP A 593 2.85 -4.89 -21.11
CA TRP A 593 2.26 -5.96 -21.93
C TRP A 593 2.33 -7.33 -21.25
N ALA A 594 3.38 -7.60 -20.46
CA ALA A 594 3.55 -8.87 -19.76
C ALA A 594 2.59 -8.98 -18.57
N VAL A 595 2.36 -7.87 -17.83
CA VAL A 595 1.32 -7.82 -16.78
C VAL A 595 -0.08 -7.91 -17.40
N LYS A 596 -0.35 -7.21 -18.51
CA LYS A 596 -1.64 -7.30 -19.21
C LYS A 596 -1.94 -8.73 -19.68
N TRP A 597 -0.92 -9.44 -20.19
CA TRP A 597 -1.00 -10.84 -20.56
C TRP A 597 -1.29 -11.75 -19.35
N LEU A 598 -0.56 -11.59 -18.24
CA LEU A 598 -0.75 -12.35 -16.99
C LEU A 598 -2.19 -12.30 -16.46
N PHE A 599 -2.81 -11.12 -16.46
CA PHE A 599 -4.18 -10.93 -15.98
C PHE A 599 -5.25 -11.56 -16.90
N THR A 600 -5.03 -11.50 -18.21
CA THR A 600 -6.09 -11.79 -19.20
C THR A 600 -5.97 -13.17 -19.85
N GLY A 601 -4.75 -13.65 -20.08
CA GLY A 601 -4.47 -14.78 -20.95
C GLY A 601 -4.80 -14.53 -22.43
N ASP A 602 -5.06 -13.29 -22.85
CA ASP A 602 -5.58 -12.99 -24.18
C ASP A 602 -4.56 -13.31 -25.29
N TRP A 603 -5.02 -13.88 -26.40
CA TRP A 603 -4.15 -14.28 -27.52
C TRP A 603 -3.40 -13.10 -28.15
N ARG A 604 -4.01 -11.91 -28.22
CA ARG A 604 -3.37 -10.67 -28.73
C ARG A 604 -2.22 -10.24 -27.82
N LEU A 605 -2.42 -10.36 -26.51
CA LEU A 605 -1.39 -10.03 -25.51
C LEU A 605 -0.33 -11.13 -25.39
N THR A 606 -0.68 -12.39 -25.67
CA THR A 606 0.25 -13.51 -25.78
C THR A 606 1.22 -13.29 -26.94
N GLU A 607 0.70 -12.98 -28.14
CA GLU A 607 1.49 -12.61 -29.32
C GLU A 607 2.45 -11.44 -29.00
N ILE A 608 1.97 -10.38 -28.34
CA ILE A 608 2.82 -9.24 -27.95
C ILE A 608 3.89 -9.68 -26.94
N ALA A 609 3.52 -10.36 -25.85
CA ALA A 609 4.43 -10.67 -24.76
C ALA A 609 5.53 -11.66 -25.15
N LEU A 610 5.21 -12.67 -25.97
CA LEU A 610 6.17 -13.65 -26.48
C LEU A 610 7.03 -13.06 -27.60
N THR A 611 6.46 -12.32 -28.55
CA THR A 611 7.25 -11.69 -29.63
C THR A 611 8.17 -10.61 -29.07
N GLN A 612 7.75 -9.83 -28.06
CA GLN A 612 8.65 -8.89 -27.38
C GLN A 612 9.83 -9.64 -26.71
N ALA A 613 9.60 -10.76 -26.02
CA ALA A 613 10.69 -11.55 -25.44
C ALA A 613 11.63 -12.17 -26.50
N ASP A 614 11.10 -12.54 -27.67
CA ASP A 614 11.89 -12.94 -28.84
C ASP A 614 12.73 -11.76 -29.40
N LEU A 615 12.16 -10.55 -29.53
CA LEU A 615 12.85 -9.36 -30.06
C LEU A 615 13.89 -8.75 -29.10
N ALA A 616 13.77 -8.98 -27.79
CA ALA A 616 14.76 -8.52 -26.80
C ALA A 616 16.17 -9.10 -27.03
N SER A 617 16.26 -10.22 -27.76
CA SER A 617 17.52 -10.87 -28.17
C SER A 617 18.45 -9.97 -29.00
N ALA A 618 17.91 -8.92 -29.62
CA ALA A 618 18.66 -7.96 -30.44
C ALA A 618 19.61 -7.05 -29.63
N TRP A 619 19.46 -6.96 -28.30
CA TRP A 619 20.40 -6.20 -27.46
C TRP A 619 21.80 -6.87 -27.43
N PRO A 620 22.91 -6.12 -27.63
CA PRO A 620 24.27 -6.65 -27.57
C PRO A 620 24.75 -6.89 -26.12
N MET A 621 24.05 -7.76 -25.38
CA MET A 621 24.31 -8.09 -23.96
C MET A 621 24.73 -9.57 -23.71
N HIS A 622 24.63 -10.43 -24.72
CA HIS A 622 24.74 -11.89 -24.59
C HIS A 622 26.20 -12.34 -24.81
N LEU A 623 26.82 -12.97 -23.80
CA LEU A 623 28.18 -13.54 -23.91
C LEU A 623 28.25 -14.95 -23.34
N ARG A 624 28.78 -15.89 -24.13
CA ARG A 624 28.91 -17.31 -23.82
C ARG A 624 30.38 -17.73 -23.91
N GLU A 625 30.91 -18.34 -22.86
CA GLU A 625 32.34 -18.64 -22.77
C GLU A 625 32.78 -19.73 -23.75
N GLY A 626 33.78 -19.43 -24.58
CA GLY A 626 34.44 -20.38 -25.48
C GLY A 626 35.87 -20.76 -25.04
N LYS A 627 36.51 -20.01 -24.14
CA LYS A 627 37.87 -20.30 -23.64
C LYS A 627 37.85 -21.50 -22.68
N ALA A 628 38.55 -22.57 -23.04
CA ALA A 628 38.68 -23.77 -22.23
C ALA A 628 39.49 -23.52 -20.94
N GLY A 629 39.26 -24.37 -19.93
CA GLY A 629 39.99 -24.35 -18.65
C GLY A 629 39.50 -23.33 -17.62
N LEU A 630 38.66 -22.36 -18.02
CA LEU A 630 37.96 -21.48 -17.08
C LEU A 630 36.85 -22.22 -16.34
N LYS A 631 36.56 -21.79 -15.10
CA LYS A 631 35.60 -22.42 -14.18
C LYS A 631 34.47 -21.49 -13.79
N PHE A 632 33.24 -21.94 -13.97
CA PHE A 632 32.02 -21.13 -13.89
C PHE A 632 31.65 -20.71 -12.46
N ASP A 633 31.79 -21.63 -11.51
CA ASP A 633 31.30 -21.52 -10.14
C ASP A 633 32.37 -20.99 -9.18
N LEU A 634 31.91 -20.49 -8.02
CA LEU A 634 32.79 -19.95 -6.99
C LEU A 634 33.72 -21.02 -6.36
N ASN A 635 33.32 -22.29 -6.38
CA ASN A 635 34.15 -23.42 -5.94
C ASN A 635 35.11 -23.95 -7.03
N GLN A 636 35.10 -23.35 -8.22
CA GLN A 636 35.94 -23.68 -9.36
C GLN A 636 35.86 -25.15 -9.85
N SER A 637 34.70 -25.78 -9.65
CA SER A 637 34.45 -27.19 -9.94
C SER A 637 33.89 -27.45 -11.35
N ILE A 638 33.06 -26.54 -11.87
CA ILE A 638 32.30 -26.64 -13.12
C ILE A 638 33.04 -25.91 -14.25
N ASP A 639 33.20 -26.54 -15.40
CA ASP A 639 33.77 -25.87 -16.57
C ASP A 639 32.87 -24.74 -17.10
N ALA A 640 33.47 -23.60 -17.44
CA ALA A 640 32.75 -22.43 -17.95
C ALA A 640 32.35 -22.55 -19.43
N GLN A 641 33.04 -23.39 -20.21
CA GLN A 641 32.80 -23.50 -21.65
C GLN A 641 31.33 -23.84 -21.94
N GLY A 642 30.70 -23.01 -22.78
CA GLY A 642 29.27 -23.12 -23.13
C GLY A 642 28.31 -22.43 -22.18
N LYS A 643 28.74 -21.95 -21.00
CA LYS A 643 27.90 -21.19 -20.07
C LYS A 643 27.97 -19.68 -20.34
N ILE A 644 27.06 -18.92 -19.72
CA ILE A 644 27.17 -17.46 -19.65
C ILE A 644 28.50 -17.05 -19.02
N VAL A 645 29.03 -15.88 -19.39
CA VAL A 645 30.27 -15.36 -18.76
C VAL A 645 30.03 -15.12 -17.26
N SER A 646 30.88 -15.74 -16.44
CA SER A 646 30.86 -15.66 -14.98
C SER A 646 31.98 -14.75 -14.47
N ILE A 647 31.71 -14.07 -13.35
CA ILE A 647 32.71 -13.30 -12.59
C ILE A 647 33.38 -14.14 -11.48
N ALA A 648 33.10 -15.45 -11.39
CA ALA A 648 33.73 -16.31 -10.39
C ALA A 648 35.28 -16.30 -10.48
N PRO A 649 36.02 -16.61 -9.39
CA PRO A 649 37.49 -16.49 -9.35
C PRO A 649 38.23 -17.30 -10.43
N GLY A 650 37.64 -18.41 -10.90
CA GLY A 650 38.18 -19.22 -11.99
C GLY A 650 37.67 -18.86 -13.40
N ALA A 651 36.81 -17.85 -13.53
CA ALA A 651 36.25 -17.36 -14.79
C ALA A 651 36.87 -16.02 -15.21
N ARG A 652 36.16 -14.90 -15.03
CA ARG A 652 36.59 -13.55 -15.42
C ARG A 652 36.15 -12.46 -14.42
N PRO A 653 36.73 -12.39 -13.21
CA PRO A 653 36.29 -11.48 -12.14
C PRO A 653 36.14 -10.02 -12.54
N THR A 654 37.04 -9.51 -13.39
CA THR A 654 37.08 -8.10 -13.80
C THR A 654 36.36 -7.80 -15.10
N HIS A 655 35.65 -8.77 -15.69
CA HIS A 655 34.95 -8.61 -16.96
C HIS A 655 33.99 -7.40 -16.99
N TRP A 656 34.00 -6.66 -18.10
CA TRP A 656 33.00 -5.65 -18.45
C TRP A 656 32.22 -6.08 -19.69
N THR A 657 30.91 -6.29 -19.58
CA THR A 657 30.09 -6.76 -20.72
C THR A 657 29.99 -5.75 -21.86
N GLU A 658 29.85 -4.44 -21.57
CA GLU A 658 29.86 -3.39 -22.61
C GLU A 658 31.24 -3.13 -23.23
N ARG A 659 32.31 -3.19 -22.43
CA ARG A 659 33.68 -2.83 -22.84
C ARG A 659 34.67 -3.98 -22.58
N PRO A 660 34.51 -5.11 -23.29
CA PRO A 660 35.13 -6.40 -22.94
C PRO A 660 36.67 -6.45 -22.99
N ASP A 661 37.30 -5.44 -23.60
CA ASP A 661 38.73 -5.25 -23.82
C ASP A 661 39.32 -4.04 -23.04
N TRP A 662 38.50 -3.35 -22.24
CA TRP A 662 38.85 -2.08 -21.61
C TRP A 662 40.10 -2.15 -20.70
N HIS A 663 40.82 -1.03 -20.59
CA HIS A 663 42.12 -0.97 -19.89
C HIS A 663 42.05 -1.24 -18.37
N GLU A 664 40.85 -1.24 -17.79
CA GLU A 664 40.61 -1.54 -16.36
C GLU A 664 40.19 -3.02 -16.11
N VAL A 665 40.05 -3.81 -17.19
CA VAL A 665 39.86 -5.26 -17.16
C VAL A 665 41.24 -5.93 -17.16
N ASN A 666 41.44 -6.99 -16.36
CA ASN A 666 42.68 -7.77 -16.36
C ASN A 666 42.90 -8.47 -17.71
N ASP A 667 44.16 -8.57 -18.17
CA ASP A 667 44.48 -9.20 -19.46
C ASP A 667 44.07 -10.68 -19.56
N ALA A 668 43.97 -11.39 -18.43
CA ALA A 668 43.45 -12.76 -18.37
C ALA A 668 41.92 -12.84 -18.63
N ASP A 669 41.20 -11.79 -18.23
CA ASP A 669 39.74 -11.67 -18.23
C ASP A 669 39.21 -11.00 -19.50
N LYS A 670 40.05 -10.26 -20.23
CA LYS A 670 39.67 -9.58 -21.48
C LYS A 670 39.08 -10.54 -22.51
N ILE A 671 38.06 -10.05 -23.19
CA ILE A 671 37.42 -10.66 -24.35
C ILE A 671 37.71 -9.70 -25.50
N ILE A 672 38.64 -10.07 -26.37
CA ILE A 672 39.14 -9.20 -27.44
C ILE A 672 38.32 -9.48 -28.70
N PRO A 673 37.57 -8.50 -29.24
CA PRO A 673 36.90 -8.64 -30.53
C PRO A 673 37.91 -8.85 -31.67
N ILE A 674 37.55 -9.63 -32.69
CA ILE A 674 38.40 -9.86 -33.87
C ILE A 674 38.50 -8.58 -34.73
N THR A 675 37.41 -7.83 -34.80
CA THR A 675 37.29 -6.54 -35.48
C THR A 675 36.73 -5.49 -34.52
N GLU A 676 36.88 -4.21 -34.85
CA GLU A 676 36.07 -3.17 -34.19
C GLU A 676 34.57 -3.51 -34.33
N LEU A 677 33.81 -3.36 -33.23
CA LEU A 677 32.38 -3.69 -33.18
C LEU A 677 31.54 -2.46 -33.50
N SER A 678 30.53 -2.63 -34.36
CA SER A 678 29.64 -1.55 -34.75
C SER A 678 28.71 -1.10 -33.61
N ARG A 679 28.37 0.18 -33.62
CA ARG A 679 27.36 0.76 -32.73
C ARG A 679 25.99 0.62 -33.38
N SER A 680 25.17 -0.30 -32.87
CA SER A 680 23.77 -0.43 -33.27
C SER A 680 22.86 0.53 -32.50
N ASN A 681 21.60 0.64 -32.95
CA ASN A 681 20.55 1.35 -32.22
C ASN A 681 20.17 0.66 -30.90
N TRP A 682 20.39 -0.66 -30.83
CA TRP A 682 20.17 -1.48 -29.65
C TRP A 682 21.30 -1.26 -28.64
N ARG A 683 21.02 -0.45 -27.62
CA ARG A 683 21.97 -0.08 -26.57
C ARG A 683 21.39 -0.53 -25.23
N PRO A 684 21.93 -1.59 -24.60
CA PRO A 684 21.50 -1.99 -23.28
C PRO A 684 21.98 -0.96 -22.25
N ASP A 685 21.38 -1.00 -21.07
CA ASP A 685 21.75 -0.21 -19.90
C ASP A 685 21.36 -1.00 -18.65
N THR A 686 21.97 -0.69 -17.51
CA THR A 686 21.58 -1.21 -16.19
C THR A 686 20.55 -0.29 -15.51
N ALA A 687 20.65 1.04 -15.67
CA ALA A 687 19.77 2.02 -15.02
C ALA A 687 18.32 2.05 -15.55
N HIS A 688 18.07 1.47 -16.72
CA HIS A 688 16.74 1.30 -17.31
C HIS A 688 16.49 -0.14 -17.79
N HIS A 689 17.14 -1.13 -17.19
CA HIS A 689 17.02 -2.53 -17.60
C HIS A 689 15.59 -3.05 -17.35
N PRO A 690 14.85 -3.50 -18.37
CA PRO A 690 13.55 -4.14 -18.18
C PRO A 690 13.72 -5.59 -17.68
N ASP A 691 12.64 -6.22 -17.20
CA ASP A 691 12.56 -7.68 -17.23
C ASP A 691 12.17 -8.09 -18.66
N ILE A 692 13.05 -8.85 -19.32
CA ILE A 692 12.87 -9.18 -20.74
C ILE A 692 12.03 -10.44 -20.98
N SER A 693 11.95 -11.37 -20.02
CA SER A 693 11.39 -12.70 -20.30
C SER A 693 11.12 -13.61 -19.09
N SER A 694 11.30 -13.19 -17.83
CA SER A 694 11.18 -14.13 -16.70
C SER A 694 9.75 -14.67 -16.54
N LEU A 695 8.75 -13.82 -16.75
CA LEU A 695 7.34 -14.20 -16.74
C LEU A 695 6.97 -15.10 -17.93
N GLN A 696 7.54 -14.80 -19.11
CA GLN A 696 7.39 -15.63 -20.31
C GLN A 696 7.98 -17.03 -20.09
N PHE A 697 9.10 -17.17 -19.39
CA PHE A 697 9.58 -18.48 -18.96
C PHE A 697 8.65 -19.10 -17.91
N LEU A 698 8.32 -18.36 -16.84
CA LEU A 698 7.53 -18.85 -15.70
C LEU A 698 6.21 -19.50 -16.14
N LEU A 699 5.57 -18.96 -17.19
CA LEU A 699 4.29 -19.41 -17.73
C LEU A 699 4.39 -20.37 -18.95
N THR A 700 5.52 -20.45 -19.67
CA THR A 700 5.64 -21.31 -20.88
C THR A 700 6.66 -22.43 -20.81
N GLY A 701 7.71 -22.30 -19.99
CA GLY A 701 8.82 -23.25 -19.90
C GLY A 701 9.70 -23.33 -21.16
N ASP A 702 9.55 -22.40 -22.11
CA ASP A 702 10.42 -22.34 -23.29
C ASP A 702 11.83 -21.90 -22.88
N LYS A 703 12.80 -22.84 -22.97
CA LYS A 703 14.17 -22.65 -22.49
C LYS A 703 14.83 -21.37 -23.02
N PHE A 704 14.46 -20.91 -24.20
CA PHE A 704 14.99 -19.65 -24.75
C PHE A 704 14.75 -18.46 -23.81
N TYR A 705 13.59 -18.39 -23.15
CA TYR A 705 13.29 -17.32 -22.18
C TYR A 705 14.07 -17.47 -20.86
N LEU A 706 14.48 -18.69 -20.47
CA LEU A 706 15.43 -18.88 -19.38
C LEU A 706 16.85 -18.43 -19.77
N ASP A 707 17.29 -18.78 -20.98
CA ASP A 707 18.59 -18.38 -21.52
C ASP A 707 18.70 -16.85 -21.65
N GLN A 708 17.62 -16.18 -22.12
CA GLN A 708 17.50 -14.72 -22.16
C GLN A 708 17.68 -14.10 -20.76
N MET A 709 16.97 -14.60 -19.74
CA MET A 709 17.13 -14.11 -18.36
C MET A 709 18.52 -14.39 -17.78
N LEU A 710 19.15 -15.51 -18.12
CA LEU A 710 20.54 -15.81 -17.76
C LEU A 710 21.52 -14.79 -18.37
N PHE A 711 21.36 -14.45 -19.64
CA PHE A 711 22.18 -13.41 -20.29
C PHE A 711 21.91 -12.00 -19.70
N SER A 712 20.65 -11.67 -19.40
CA SER A 712 20.28 -10.42 -18.70
C SER A 712 20.93 -10.33 -17.32
N ALA A 713 20.88 -11.40 -16.52
CA ALA A 713 21.54 -11.47 -15.21
C ALA A 713 23.06 -11.44 -15.30
N ALA A 714 23.66 -12.09 -16.30
CA ALA A 714 25.09 -12.00 -16.60
C ALA A 714 25.49 -10.57 -16.94
N TYR A 715 24.73 -9.88 -17.82
CA TYR A 715 24.97 -8.50 -18.19
C TYR A 715 24.90 -7.55 -16.99
N VAL A 716 23.82 -7.54 -16.20
CA VAL A 716 23.75 -6.60 -15.05
C VAL A 716 24.81 -6.90 -13.99
N THR A 717 25.30 -8.14 -13.89
CA THR A 717 26.42 -8.52 -13.02
C THR A 717 27.76 -8.04 -13.59
N GLY A 718 28.04 -8.29 -14.87
CA GLY A 718 29.27 -7.91 -15.56
C GLY A 718 29.37 -6.42 -15.91
N ASN A 719 28.24 -5.70 -15.91
CA ASN A 719 28.16 -4.29 -16.32
C ASN A 719 27.91 -3.31 -15.17
N ASN A 720 27.52 -3.76 -13.97
CA ASN A 720 27.55 -2.90 -12.79
C ASN A 720 29.01 -2.59 -12.40
N ASN A 721 29.53 -1.51 -12.99
CA ASN A 721 30.87 -0.94 -12.85
C ASN A 721 32.01 -1.97 -12.74
N ALA A 722 32.48 -2.43 -13.89
CA ALA A 722 33.60 -3.37 -13.99
C ALA A 722 34.97 -2.81 -13.58
N LYS A 723 35.04 -1.63 -12.94
CA LYS A 723 36.18 -1.22 -12.12
C LYS A 723 36.26 -2.10 -10.85
N GLY A 724 36.62 -3.37 -11.05
CA GLY A 724 36.90 -4.33 -9.98
C GLY A 724 37.99 -3.87 -9.00
N PHE A 725 38.69 -2.76 -9.29
CA PHE A 725 39.73 -2.18 -8.46
C PHE A 725 39.46 -0.76 -7.93
N ASN A 726 38.43 -0.02 -8.38
CA ASN A 726 38.15 1.34 -7.85
C ASN A 726 36.77 1.94 -8.22
N SER A 727 35.83 2.04 -7.26
CA SER A 727 35.07 3.29 -7.01
C SER A 727 34.43 3.43 -5.59
N ARG A 728 34.91 2.88 -4.47
CA ARG A 728 36.25 2.32 -4.20
C ARG A 728 36.30 0.81 -3.89
N LEU A 729 35.51 0.00 -4.60
CA LEU A 729 35.85 -1.33 -5.16
C LEU A 729 34.58 -1.94 -5.80
N GLY A 730 34.37 -1.75 -7.11
CA GLY A 730 33.03 -1.72 -7.73
C GLY A 730 32.09 -2.90 -7.46
N ARG A 731 32.61 -4.13 -7.52
CA ARG A 731 31.86 -5.38 -7.28
C ARG A 731 32.39 -6.21 -6.10
N GLY A 732 33.13 -5.57 -5.19
CA GLY A 732 33.93 -6.21 -4.14
C GLY A 732 35.43 -6.20 -4.43
N GLN A 733 36.21 -6.81 -3.54
CA GLN A 733 37.68 -6.71 -3.49
C GLN A 733 38.39 -7.42 -4.65
N THR A 734 37.80 -8.48 -5.18
CA THR A 734 38.31 -9.24 -6.34
C THR A 734 37.50 -9.00 -7.61
N GLY A 735 36.28 -8.46 -7.46
CA GLY A 735 35.29 -8.34 -8.53
C GLY A 735 34.39 -9.58 -8.66
N SER A 736 34.75 -10.70 -8.00
CA SER A 736 33.97 -11.94 -7.96
C SER A 736 32.85 -11.94 -6.93
N GLU A 737 32.85 -11.00 -5.98
CA GLU A 737 31.84 -10.94 -4.93
C GLU A 737 30.46 -10.51 -5.48
N GLY A 738 30.44 -9.83 -6.64
CA GLY A 738 29.23 -9.50 -7.40
C GLY A 738 28.34 -8.45 -6.74
N LEU A 739 28.96 -7.52 -6.00
CA LEU A 739 28.25 -6.47 -5.25
C LEU A 739 27.62 -5.43 -6.20
N LEU A 740 26.57 -4.73 -5.74
CA LEU A 740 25.68 -3.95 -6.62
C LEU A 740 25.56 -2.44 -6.31
N TYR A 741 26.39 -1.91 -5.40
CA TYR A 741 26.30 -0.52 -4.88
C TYR A 741 26.82 0.60 -5.80
N SER A 742 27.08 0.31 -7.08
CA SER A 742 27.61 1.30 -8.04
C SER A 742 26.55 1.73 -9.06
N GLY A 743 26.77 2.90 -9.68
CA GLY A 743 25.86 3.49 -10.66
C GLY A 743 24.64 4.17 -10.02
N GLU A 744 23.70 4.60 -10.86
CA GLU A 744 22.47 5.28 -10.42
C GLU A 744 21.61 4.36 -9.56
N VAL A 745 20.92 4.93 -8.55
CA VAL A 745 20.08 4.21 -7.56
C VAL A 745 19.11 3.22 -8.23
N ARG A 746 18.42 3.63 -9.30
CA ARG A 746 17.51 2.76 -10.07
C ARG A 746 18.22 1.62 -10.82
N GLY A 747 19.50 1.75 -11.16
CA GLY A 747 20.30 0.67 -11.73
C GLY A 747 20.65 -0.40 -10.70
N GLN A 748 20.87 -0.01 -9.45
CA GLN A 748 21.02 -0.96 -8.33
C GLN A 748 19.73 -1.76 -8.14
N ALA A 749 18.57 -1.09 -8.12
CA ALA A 749 17.25 -1.70 -8.09
C ALA A 749 17.03 -2.73 -9.21
N TRP A 750 17.24 -2.33 -10.48
CA TRP A 750 17.02 -3.22 -11.62
C TRP A 750 18.02 -4.36 -11.72
N ALA A 751 19.27 -4.19 -11.25
CA ALA A 751 20.23 -5.28 -11.12
C ALA A 751 19.81 -6.29 -10.05
N ILE A 752 19.30 -5.84 -8.89
CA ILE A 752 18.71 -6.70 -7.85
C ILE A 752 17.54 -7.48 -8.45
N ARG A 753 16.52 -6.79 -8.98
CA ARG A 753 15.32 -7.41 -9.56
C ARG A 753 15.66 -8.44 -10.63
N THR A 754 16.50 -8.11 -11.62
CA THR A 754 16.88 -9.06 -12.68
C THR A 754 17.53 -10.32 -12.12
N ARG A 755 18.48 -10.20 -11.18
CA ARG A 755 19.19 -11.37 -10.62
C ARG A 755 18.32 -12.20 -9.68
N VAL A 756 17.43 -11.56 -8.92
CA VAL A 756 16.45 -12.23 -8.05
C VAL A 756 15.40 -12.96 -8.89
N HIS A 757 14.82 -12.33 -9.92
CA HIS A 757 13.89 -12.98 -10.85
C HIS A 757 14.56 -14.15 -11.60
N THR A 758 15.80 -13.98 -12.06
CA THR A 758 16.54 -15.06 -12.74
C THR A 758 16.84 -16.22 -11.79
N TYR A 759 17.22 -15.94 -10.54
CA TYR A 759 17.36 -16.97 -9.50
C TYR A 759 16.03 -17.70 -9.25
N ASP A 760 14.92 -16.97 -9.11
CA ASP A 760 13.61 -17.57 -8.81
C ASP A 760 13.13 -18.55 -9.90
N ILE A 761 13.45 -18.31 -11.18
CA ILE A 761 13.03 -19.19 -12.28
C ILE A 761 14.01 -20.33 -12.62
N LEU A 762 15.26 -20.26 -12.15
CA LEU A 762 16.28 -21.27 -12.51
C LEU A 762 15.96 -22.66 -11.93
N PRO A 763 16.26 -23.75 -12.66
CA PRO A 763 16.17 -25.10 -12.10
C PRO A 763 17.13 -25.34 -10.93
N ASP A 764 16.75 -26.21 -9.99
CA ASP A 764 17.54 -26.49 -8.79
C ASP A 764 18.86 -27.23 -9.08
N ASP A 765 18.92 -27.99 -10.19
CA ASP A 765 20.08 -28.76 -10.62
C ASP A 765 21.12 -27.94 -11.42
N TRP A 766 20.82 -26.67 -11.74
CA TRP A 766 21.70 -25.82 -12.54
C TRP A 766 22.70 -25.06 -11.65
N PRO A 767 24.03 -25.11 -11.90
CA PRO A 767 25.02 -24.41 -11.07
C PRO A 767 24.85 -22.88 -11.11
N GLU A 768 24.23 -22.35 -12.16
CA GLU A 768 23.74 -20.98 -12.26
C GLU A 768 22.85 -20.56 -11.06
N LYS A 769 22.02 -21.47 -10.52
CA LYS A 769 21.13 -21.24 -9.36
C LYS A 769 21.95 -20.87 -8.11
N SER A 770 22.90 -21.73 -7.75
CA SER A 770 23.79 -21.55 -6.59
C SER A 770 24.70 -20.33 -6.75
N TYR A 771 25.22 -20.11 -7.96
CA TYR A 771 26.03 -18.95 -8.31
C TYR A 771 25.26 -17.64 -8.07
N PHE A 772 24.09 -17.45 -8.69
CA PHE A 772 23.32 -16.21 -8.53
C PHE A 772 22.80 -16.02 -7.09
N ASN A 773 22.40 -17.09 -6.39
CA ASN A 773 22.05 -17.00 -4.96
C ASN A 773 23.21 -16.41 -4.14
N THR A 774 24.41 -16.98 -4.30
CA THR A 774 25.58 -16.54 -3.53
C THR A 774 25.92 -15.08 -3.80
N LEU A 775 25.83 -14.62 -5.07
CA LEU A 775 26.03 -13.20 -5.40
C LEU A 775 24.93 -12.31 -4.82
N ASN A 776 23.69 -12.78 -4.71
CA ASN A 776 22.57 -12.01 -4.15
C ASN A 776 22.74 -11.81 -2.63
N GLU A 777 23.03 -12.87 -1.89
CA GLU A 777 23.42 -12.79 -0.47
C GLU A 777 24.58 -11.81 -0.25
N ASN A 778 25.62 -11.89 -1.10
CA ASN A 778 26.77 -10.98 -1.04
C ASN A 778 26.33 -9.52 -1.20
N ALA A 779 25.45 -9.22 -2.17
CA ALA A 779 24.96 -7.88 -2.43
C ALA A 779 24.11 -7.34 -1.27
N PHE A 780 23.23 -8.15 -0.68
CA PHE A 780 22.42 -7.72 0.47
C PHE A 780 23.26 -7.49 1.73
N ALA A 781 24.23 -8.38 2.02
CA ALA A 781 25.21 -8.17 3.09
C ALA A 781 26.04 -6.89 2.90
N ALA A 782 26.42 -6.57 1.67
CA ALA A 782 27.12 -5.32 1.34
C ALA A 782 26.23 -4.08 1.54
N PHE A 783 24.95 -4.12 1.15
CA PHE A 783 24.04 -3.01 1.43
C PHE A 783 23.79 -2.84 2.93
N GLN A 784 23.64 -3.92 3.69
CA GLN A 784 23.52 -3.84 5.16
C GLN A 784 24.75 -3.19 5.81
N GLY A 785 25.95 -3.50 5.33
CA GLY A 785 27.19 -2.86 5.79
C GLY A 785 27.27 -1.39 5.38
N LEU A 786 26.90 -1.07 4.14
CA LEU A 786 26.91 0.29 3.60
C LEU A 786 26.04 1.26 4.43
N PHE A 787 24.87 0.83 4.88
CA PHE A 787 23.92 1.65 5.64
C PHE A 787 24.02 1.47 7.18
N ASP A 788 25.07 0.80 7.66
CA ASP A 788 25.29 0.44 9.07
C ASP A 788 24.07 -0.18 9.78
N LEU A 789 23.50 -1.20 9.12
CA LEU A 789 22.36 -1.99 9.62
C LEU A 789 22.83 -3.32 10.21
N GLN A 790 21.94 -4.03 10.89
CA GLN A 790 22.22 -5.41 11.35
C GLN A 790 22.62 -6.31 10.18
N ASN A 791 23.76 -7.00 10.28
CA ASN A 791 24.11 -8.04 9.33
C ASN A 791 23.25 -9.29 9.57
N THR A 792 22.37 -9.65 8.62
CA THR A 792 21.59 -10.90 8.68
C THR A 792 22.27 -12.07 7.95
N TYR A 793 23.39 -11.82 7.27
CA TYR A 793 24.25 -12.80 6.60
C TYR A 793 25.62 -12.92 7.32
N PRO A 794 25.70 -13.54 8.51
CA PRO A 794 26.93 -13.57 9.31
C PRO A 794 28.09 -14.31 8.62
N ASN A 795 27.80 -15.25 7.71
CA ASN A 795 28.77 -15.91 6.84
C ASN A 795 29.38 -14.97 5.76
N LYS A 796 28.85 -13.76 5.59
CA LYS A 796 29.32 -12.71 4.67
C LYS A 796 29.96 -11.52 5.41
N SER A 797 30.30 -11.67 6.69
CA SER A 797 30.85 -10.60 7.54
C SER A 797 32.00 -9.80 6.92
N ALA A 798 32.92 -10.44 6.18
CA ALA A 798 34.00 -9.74 5.47
C ALA A 798 33.51 -8.81 4.35
N ILE A 799 32.39 -9.14 3.68
CA ILE A 799 31.75 -8.31 2.65
C ILE A 799 30.99 -7.15 3.31
N TYR A 800 30.26 -7.42 4.38
CA TYR A 800 29.58 -6.42 5.21
C TYR A 800 30.57 -5.37 5.74
N GLU A 801 31.65 -5.79 6.41
CA GLU A 801 32.67 -4.87 6.94
C GLU A 801 33.45 -4.16 5.83
N HIS A 802 33.65 -4.79 4.66
CA HIS A 802 34.24 -4.09 3.52
C HIS A 802 33.32 -2.95 3.02
N ALA A 803 32.01 -3.19 2.93
CA ALA A 803 31.07 -2.14 2.53
C ALA A 803 31.01 -1.01 3.57
N ARG A 804 30.91 -1.36 4.86
CA ARG A 804 30.85 -0.41 5.98
C ARG A 804 32.09 0.49 6.09
N ASN A 805 33.29 -0.08 5.99
CA ASN A 805 34.54 0.63 6.30
C ASN A 805 35.31 1.14 5.07
N ILE A 806 34.82 0.92 3.83
CA ILE A 806 35.51 1.35 2.59
C ILE A 806 34.53 1.89 1.53
N VAL A 807 33.34 1.29 1.39
CA VAL A 807 32.38 1.72 0.36
C VAL A 807 31.56 2.92 0.85
N ALA A 808 31.20 2.97 2.13
CA ALA A 808 30.52 4.11 2.76
C ALA A 808 31.24 5.44 2.50
N ASP A 809 32.55 5.51 2.73
CA ASP A 809 33.42 6.67 2.43
C ASP A 809 33.33 7.16 0.97
N SER A 810 32.95 6.29 0.03
CA SER A 810 32.80 6.60 -1.40
C SER A 810 31.36 6.90 -1.85
N VAL A 811 30.36 6.66 -0.97
CA VAL A 811 28.94 6.93 -1.22
C VAL A 811 28.45 8.14 -0.42
N PHE A 812 28.99 8.37 0.79
CA PHE A 812 28.64 9.45 1.70
C PHE A 812 29.77 10.49 1.82
N VAL A 813 30.23 10.98 0.66
CA VAL A 813 31.44 11.82 0.53
C VAL A 813 31.29 13.19 1.19
N ASN A 814 30.09 13.75 1.19
CA ASN A 814 29.83 15.10 1.68
C ASN A 814 29.37 15.12 3.15
N SER A 815 28.56 14.15 3.54
CA SER A 815 27.96 14.03 4.87
C SER A 815 28.79 13.19 5.84
N GLY A 816 29.51 12.17 5.36
CA GLY A 816 30.34 11.26 6.16
C GLY A 816 29.63 10.10 6.86
N GLN A 817 28.30 9.97 6.73
CA GLN A 817 27.56 8.83 7.30
C GLN A 817 26.24 8.54 6.55
N PRO A 818 25.65 7.33 6.68
CA PRO A 818 24.33 7.00 6.14
C PRO A 818 23.21 7.95 6.59
N SER A 819 22.13 7.98 5.82
CA SER A 819 21.03 8.93 6.03
C SER A 819 20.13 8.53 7.21
N PRO A 820 19.81 9.46 8.15
CA PRO A 820 18.85 9.17 9.22
C PRO A 820 17.44 8.89 8.64
N LEU A 821 17.07 9.60 7.57
CA LEU A 821 15.80 9.45 6.86
C LEU A 821 15.80 8.33 5.80
N GLY A 822 16.83 7.49 5.78
CA GLY A 822 16.86 6.30 4.92
C GLY A 822 17.14 6.58 3.44
N PHE A 823 17.69 7.74 3.09
CA PHE A 823 18.07 8.02 1.71
C PHE A 823 19.21 7.09 1.23
N TRP A 824 19.09 6.60 0.00
CA TRP A 824 20.01 5.61 -0.58
C TRP A 824 21.33 6.20 -1.09
N ASN A 825 21.36 7.50 -1.36
CA ASN A 825 22.56 8.28 -1.69
C ASN A 825 22.38 9.77 -1.33
N GLU A 826 23.46 10.55 -1.38
CA GLU A 826 23.46 11.98 -1.00
C GLU A 826 22.70 12.90 -1.97
N GLY A 827 22.44 12.46 -3.21
CA GLY A 827 21.78 13.27 -4.23
C GLY A 827 22.74 13.90 -5.24
N VAL A 828 22.31 15.03 -5.83
CA VAL A 828 23.12 15.88 -6.72
C VAL A 828 22.73 17.36 -6.55
N SER A 829 23.69 18.26 -6.78
CA SER A 829 23.52 19.73 -6.78
C SER A 829 23.24 20.33 -8.17
N SER A 830 22.67 19.53 -9.08
CA SER A 830 22.39 19.96 -10.45
C SER A 830 21.14 20.86 -10.53
N PRO A 831 21.08 21.90 -11.38
CA PRO A 831 19.85 22.68 -11.63
C PRO A 831 18.64 21.88 -12.12
N ALA A 832 18.81 20.61 -12.51
CA ALA A 832 17.69 19.70 -12.80
C ALA A 832 17.06 19.06 -11.54
N TYR A 833 17.64 19.32 -10.36
CA TYR A 833 17.26 18.79 -9.04
C TYR A 833 17.15 19.90 -7.99
N VAL A 834 18.09 20.85 -7.98
CA VAL A 834 18.15 21.97 -7.02
C VAL A 834 17.96 23.28 -7.80
N SER A 835 16.73 23.79 -7.80
CA SER A 835 16.34 25.06 -8.42
C SER A 835 15.10 25.65 -7.73
N ASP A 836 14.91 26.96 -7.87
CA ASP A 836 13.76 27.69 -7.31
C ASP A 836 12.42 27.38 -8.02
N ASP A 837 12.41 26.48 -9.01
CA ASP A 837 11.18 25.84 -9.51
C ASP A 837 10.63 24.78 -8.55
N TYR A 838 11.47 24.26 -7.65
CA TYR A 838 11.19 23.11 -6.79
C TYR A 838 11.41 23.40 -5.30
N VAL A 839 12.55 24.02 -4.97
CA VAL A 839 13.08 24.11 -3.60
C VAL A 839 13.71 25.49 -3.32
N ASP A 840 13.91 25.81 -2.05
CA ASP A 840 14.72 26.96 -1.64
C ASP A 840 16.21 26.65 -1.84
N THR A 841 16.84 27.32 -2.81
CA THR A 841 18.26 27.11 -3.13
C THR A 841 19.23 27.76 -2.13
N GLU A 842 18.78 28.67 -1.25
CA GLU A 842 19.59 29.16 -0.13
C GLU A 842 19.69 28.11 1.00
N LEU A 843 18.76 27.15 1.07
CA LEU A 843 18.72 26.10 2.10
C LEU A 843 19.22 24.73 1.62
N VAL A 844 19.00 24.37 0.35
CA VAL A 844 19.27 23.03 -0.20
C VAL A 844 20.54 23.02 -1.07
N ASN A 845 21.48 22.13 -0.78
CA ASN A 845 22.66 21.87 -1.63
C ASN A 845 22.47 20.65 -2.53
N GLN A 846 21.88 19.56 -2.01
CA GLN A 846 21.64 18.34 -2.78
C GLN A 846 20.22 17.85 -2.63
N ALA A 847 19.72 17.23 -3.70
CA ALA A 847 18.44 16.54 -3.73
C ALA A 847 18.52 15.24 -4.56
N ILE A 848 17.63 14.30 -4.27
CA ILE A 848 17.43 13.05 -5.02
C ILE A 848 16.15 13.09 -5.85
N ALA A 849 15.99 12.09 -6.71
CA ALA A 849 14.72 11.70 -7.30
C ALA A 849 14.12 10.53 -6.49
N PRO A 850 13.14 10.75 -5.59
CA PRO A 850 12.68 9.73 -4.64
C PRO A 850 12.07 8.50 -5.32
N TRP A 851 11.53 8.64 -6.53
CA TRP A 851 11.02 7.52 -7.32
C TRP A 851 12.12 6.50 -7.69
N MET A 852 13.40 6.90 -7.77
CA MET A 852 14.51 5.95 -7.96
C MET A 852 14.74 5.09 -6.72
N GLN A 853 14.59 5.67 -5.53
CA GLN A 853 14.68 4.96 -4.26
C GLN A 853 13.46 4.06 -4.03
N ASN A 854 12.27 4.50 -4.44
CA ASN A 854 11.08 3.66 -4.41
C ASN A 854 11.25 2.39 -5.27
N PHE A 855 11.96 2.45 -6.41
CA PHE A 855 12.35 1.25 -7.16
C PHE A 855 13.28 0.31 -6.38
N VAL A 856 14.18 0.85 -5.54
CA VAL A 856 15.01 0.03 -4.63
C VAL A 856 14.14 -0.65 -3.58
N THR A 857 13.27 0.07 -2.88
CA THR A 857 12.30 -0.49 -1.91
C THR A 857 11.47 -1.62 -2.53
N ILE A 858 10.95 -1.40 -3.75
CA ILE A 858 10.21 -2.40 -4.53
C ILE A 858 11.07 -3.63 -4.86
N SER A 859 12.34 -3.44 -5.23
CA SER A 859 13.22 -4.55 -5.65
C SER A 859 13.74 -5.35 -4.44
N LEU A 860 13.94 -4.71 -3.30
CA LEU A 860 14.28 -5.35 -2.02
C LEU A 860 13.08 -6.11 -1.44
N GLY A 861 11.89 -5.51 -1.47
CA GLY A 861 10.66 -6.17 -1.04
C GLY A 861 10.30 -7.35 -1.94
N ARG A 862 10.53 -7.24 -3.25
CA ARG A 862 10.40 -8.37 -4.18
C ARG A 862 11.42 -9.49 -3.92
N ALA A 863 12.60 -9.16 -3.40
CA ALA A 863 13.54 -10.16 -2.92
C ALA A 863 13.07 -10.81 -1.60
N GLN A 864 12.41 -10.06 -0.72
CA GLN A 864 11.81 -10.56 0.52
C GLN A 864 10.68 -11.55 0.25
N GLU A 865 9.75 -11.23 -0.68
CA GLU A 865 8.71 -12.16 -1.15
C GLU A 865 9.30 -13.49 -1.67
N LEU A 866 10.52 -13.46 -2.19
CA LEU A 866 11.24 -14.58 -2.78
C LEU A 866 12.25 -15.24 -1.82
N GLY A 867 12.16 -14.96 -0.51
CA GLY A 867 12.87 -15.66 0.54
C GLY A 867 14.26 -15.13 0.90
N TYR A 868 14.66 -13.96 0.41
CA TYR A 868 15.88 -13.29 0.87
C TYR A 868 15.61 -12.43 2.11
N ASP A 869 16.53 -12.46 3.09
CA ASP A 869 16.50 -11.55 4.22
C ASP A 869 16.93 -10.16 3.76
N THR A 870 15.94 -9.29 3.51
CA THR A 870 16.13 -7.88 3.09
C THR A 870 15.30 -6.91 3.93
N HIS A 871 14.61 -7.38 4.98
CA HIS A 871 13.63 -6.60 5.75
C HIS A 871 14.21 -5.29 6.30
N ASN A 872 15.41 -5.34 6.88
CA ASN A 872 16.07 -4.13 7.39
C ASN A 872 16.46 -3.13 6.29
N LEU A 873 16.73 -3.60 5.06
CA LEU A 873 16.99 -2.74 3.90
C LEU A 873 15.71 -2.11 3.38
N VAL A 874 14.60 -2.86 3.33
CA VAL A 874 13.25 -2.32 3.01
C VAL A 874 12.86 -1.24 4.01
N GLN A 875 13.01 -1.53 5.31
CA GLN A 875 12.74 -0.58 6.41
C GLN A 875 13.73 0.58 6.47
N TYR A 876 14.92 0.49 5.85
CA TYR A 876 15.79 1.65 5.64
C TYR A 876 15.30 2.48 4.45
N SER A 877 15.12 1.87 3.26
CA SER A 877 14.80 2.61 2.04
C SER A 877 13.38 3.20 2.01
N SER A 878 12.51 2.78 2.93
CA SER A 878 11.15 3.32 3.10
C SER A 878 11.01 4.45 4.12
N ARG A 879 12.02 4.76 4.97
CA ARG A 879 11.84 5.68 6.12
C ARG A 879 11.24 7.03 5.74
N TYR A 880 11.78 7.70 4.72
CA TYR A 880 11.22 8.96 4.22
C TYR A 880 9.76 8.81 3.76
N LEU A 881 9.45 7.78 2.98
CA LEU A 881 8.10 7.49 2.48
C LEU A 881 7.11 7.28 3.64
N ASN A 882 7.48 6.45 4.60
CA ASN A 882 6.63 6.13 5.75
C ASN A 882 6.46 7.36 6.67
N GLN A 883 7.53 8.10 6.97
CA GLN A 883 7.46 9.32 7.80
C GLN A 883 6.67 10.45 7.14
N VAL A 884 6.71 10.60 5.82
CA VAL A 884 5.85 11.58 5.12
C VAL A 884 4.38 11.21 5.28
N LEU A 885 4.02 9.94 5.09
CA LEU A 885 2.62 9.49 5.13
C LEU A 885 2.06 9.26 6.54
N GLN A 886 2.92 9.11 7.56
CA GLN A 886 2.55 9.02 8.97
C GLN A 886 2.36 10.39 9.65
N ASN A 887 2.74 11.50 9.01
CA ASN A 887 2.73 12.82 9.64
C ASN A 887 1.43 13.59 9.33
N PRO A 888 0.51 13.76 10.30
CA PRO A 888 -0.80 14.37 10.05
C PRO A 888 -0.76 15.88 9.76
N VAL A 889 0.40 16.52 9.88
CA VAL A 889 0.59 17.97 9.64
C VAL A 889 1.22 18.23 8.27
N LEU A 890 1.87 17.24 7.66
CA LEU A 890 2.59 17.44 6.40
C LEU A 890 1.69 17.24 5.16
N PRO A 891 2.01 17.88 4.02
CA PRO A 891 1.32 17.62 2.76
C PRO A 891 1.65 16.21 2.25
N ASN A 892 0.83 15.21 2.61
CA ASN A 892 1.07 13.79 2.29
C ASN A 892 1.43 13.53 0.81
N HIS A 893 0.94 14.35 -0.13
CA HIS A 893 1.30 14.26 -1.55
C HIS A 893 2.80 14.35 -1.86
N MET A 894 3.63 14.86 -0.93
CA MET A 894 5.10 14.86 -1.00
C MET A 894 5.71 13.48 -1.30
N PHE A 895 5.04 12.37 -0.96
CA PHE A 895 5.49 11.01 -1.32
C PHE A 895 5.63 10.78 -2.84
N SER A 896 4.93 11.60 -3.64
CA SER A 896 4.88 11.53 -5.10
C SER A 896 5.67 12.65 -5.80
N ALA A 897 6.54 13.34 -5.05
CA ALA A 897 7.42 14.36 -5.57
C ALA A 897 8.36 13.82 -6.67
N TYR A 898 8.76 14.69 -7.60
CA TYR A 898 9.80 14.37 -8.59
C TYR A 898 11.21 14.49 -7.99
N ILE A 899 11.37 15.38 -7.02
CA ILE A 899 12.61 15.79 -6.34
C ILE A 899 12.39 15.73 -4.82
N THR A 900 13.43 15.40 -4.05
CA THR A 900 13.44 15.50 -2.59
C THR A 900 14.81 15.96 -2.07
N PRO A 901 14.88 17.10 -1.36
CA PRO A 901 16.08 17.55 -0.65
C PRO A 901 16.68 16.49 0.28
N THR A 902 18.01 16.42 0.29
CA THR A 902 18.79 15.44 1.07
C THR A 902 19.82 16.09 1.95
N LEU A 903 20.65 17.00 1.41
CA LEU A 903 21.66 17.74 2.15
C LEU A 903 21.42 19.26 2.10
N ASN A 904 21.65 19.93 3.23
CA ASN A 904 21.66 21.39 3.33
C ASN A 904 22.99 22.00 2.83
N GLN A 905 23.12 23.33 2.86
CA GLN A 905 24.35 24.04 2.48
C GLN A 905 25.60 23.65 3.30
N ASP A 906 25.44 23.19 4.54
CA ASP A 906 26.54 22.68 5.38
C ASP A 906 26.91 21.21 5.08
N ASN A 907 26.34 20.60 4.04
CA ASN A 907 26.42 19.17 3.68
C ASN A 907 25.87 18.20 4.74
N GLN A 908 25.04 18.69 5.66
CA GLN A 908 24.37 17.87 6.67
C GLN A 908 23.06 17.32 6.12
N TRP A 909 22.73 16.08 6.47
CA TRP A 909 21.43 15.48 6.19
C TRP A 909 20.30 16.29 6.83
N PHE A 910 19.21 16.53 6.09
CA PHE A 910 17.96 16.94 6.71
C PHE A 910 17.52 15.86 7.72
N ASN A 911 17.27 16.29 8.97
CA ASN A 911 17.07 15.39 10.11
C ASN A 911 15.61 14.96 10.31
N SER A 912 14.68 15.53 9.55
CA SER A 912 13.23 15.31 9.68
C SER A 912 12.51 15.62 8.38
N VAL A 913 11.41 14.92 8.11
CA VAL A 913 10.52 15.21 6.97
C VAL A 913 9.93 16.62 6.99
N SER A 914 9.76 17.22 8.18
CA SER A 914 9.30 18.61 8.32
C SER A 914 10.38 19.63 7.95
N ALA A 915 11.66 19.36 8.23
CA ALA A 915 12.75 20.22 7.75
C ALA A 915 12.85 20.19 6.21
N ILE A 916 12.59 19.04 5.58
CA ILE A 916 12.49 18.93 4.12
C ILE A 916 11.26 19.68 3.60
N ALA A 917 10.08 19.50 4.22
CA ALA A 917 8.84 20.16 3.80
C ALA A 917 8.99 21.69 3.72
N ASN A 918 9.64 22.29 4.72
CA ASN A 918 9.90 23.72 4.82
C ASN A 918 10.89 24.26 3.75
N THR A 919 11.48 23.39 2.92
CA THR A 919 12.38 23.80 1.82
C THR A 919 11.76 23.65 0.42
N TYR A 920 10.51 23.19 0.29
CA TYR A 920 9.82 23.18 -1.01
C TYR A 920 9.18 24.54 -1.31
N GLN A 921 9.14 24.90 -2.59
CA GLN A 921 8.41 26.07 -3.08
C GLN A 921 6.90 25.76 -3.12
N ASP A 922 6.04 26.70 -2.70
CA ASP A 922 4.57 26.47 -2.62
C ASP A 922 3.97 25.98 -3.95
N GLY A 923 4.37 26.60 -5.07
CA GLY A 923 3.90 26.21 -6.42
C GLY A 923 4.33 24.81 -6.85
N TYR A 924 5.40 24.26 -6.25
CA TYR A 924 5.83 22.88 -6.49
C TYR A 924 4.97 21.87 -5.72
N LEU A 925 4.63 22.20 -4.46
CA LEU A 925 3.67 21.42 -3.67
C LEU A 925 2.29 21.41 -4.35
N GLU A 926 1.80 22.56 -4.81
CA GLU A 926 0.54 22.65 -5.56
C GLU A 926 0.59 21.78 -6.84
N LEU A 927 1.69 21.84 -7.60
CA LEU A 927 1.91 21.02 -8.80
C LEU A 927 1.89 19.51 -8.51
N ILE A 928 2.49 19.05 -7.41
CA ILE A 928 2.46 17.64 -7.00
C ILE A 928 1.05 17.24 -6.56
N ASN A 929 0.40 18.05 -5.72
CA ASN A 929 -0.97 17.81 -5.26
C ASN A 929 -1.95 17.64 -6.43
N ASN A 930 -1.89 18.57 -7.38
CA ASN A 930 -2.69 18.54 -8.60
C ASN A 930 -2.43 17.27 -9.45
N ARG A 931 -1.17 16.80 -9.55
CA ARG A 931 -0.83 15.54 -10.23
C ARG A 931 -1.41 14.31 -9.51
N LEU A 932 -1.33 14.27 -8.18
CA LEU A 932 -1.88 13.18 -7.36
C LEU A 932 -3.39 13.09 -7.49
N ILE A 933 -4.10 14.21 -7.33
CA ILE A 933 -5.56 14.29 -7.46
C ILE A 933 -5.99 13.77 -8.83
N MET A 934 -5.44 14.35 -9.90
CA MET A 934 -5.82 14.02 -11.28
C MET A 934 -5.41 12.62 -11.77
N GLY A 935 -4.50 11.93 -11.07
CA GLY A 935 -4.18 10.52 -11.33
C GLY A 935 -3.78 10.21 -12.79
N ARG A 936 -2.88 11.00 -13.39
CA ARG A 936 -2.66 11.03 -14.85
C ARG A 936 -1.79 9.93 -15.48
N ASP A 937 -1.15 9.05 -14.70
CA ASP A 937 -0.14 8.09 -15.20
C ASP A 937 -0.02 6.81 -14.35
N THR A 938 -0.49 5.69 -14.91
CA THR A 938 -0.30 4.33 -14.36
C THR A 938 0.80 3.53 -15.06
N GLU A 939 1.53 4.13 -16.00
CA GLU A 939 2.72 3.54 -16.61
C GLU A 939 3.98 3.87 -15.80
N HIS A 940 4.17 5.14 -15.40
CA HIS A 940 5.35 5.66 -14.68
C HIS A 940 5.07 6.74 -13.62
N GLY A 941 3.81 7.02 -13.28
CA GLY A 941 3.46 8.07 -12.33
C GLY A 941 4.09 7.84 -10.96
N TYR A 942 4.74 8.87 -10.40
CA TYR A 942 5.53 8.73 -9.17
C TYR A 942 4.70 8.28 -7.95
N TYR A 943 3.41 8.61 -7.91
CA TYR A 943 2.48 8.09 -6.90
C TYR A 943 2.17 6.58 -7.08
N SER A 944 2.16 6.06 -8.32
CA SER A 944 2.03 4.62 -8.60
C SER A 944 3.26 3.85 -8.12
N ILE A 945 4.44 4.45 -8.32
CA ILE A 945 5.71 3.89 -7.86
C ILE A 945 5.81 3.99 -6.32
N GLY A 946 5.38 5.11 -5.73
CA GLY A 946 5.28 5.27 -4.27
C GLY A 946 4.28 4.30 -3.62
N MET A 947 3.14 4.05 -4.27
CA MET A 947 2.16 3.03 -3.85
C MET A 947 2.77 1.63 -3.81
N ALA A 948 3.44 1.21 -4.88
CA ALA A 948 4.11 -0.08 -4.91
C ALA A 948 5.22 -0.18 -3.85
N ALA A 949 5.99 0.88 -3.61
CA ALA A 949 6.99 0.91 -2.54
C ALA A 949 6.35 0.83 -1.14
N ALA A 950 5.24 1.52 -0.89
CA ALA A 950 4.49 1.45 0.37
C ALA A 950 3.86 0.06 0.60
N ALA A 951 3.45 -0.65 -0.47
CA ALA A 951 2.96 -2.02 -0.38
C ALA A 951 4.03 -2.99 0.14
N TYR A 952 5.27 -2.87 -0.36
CA TYR A 952 6.41 -3.67 0.11
C TYR A 952 6.96 -3.21 1.47
N ALA A 953 6.81 -1.94 1.83
CA ALA A 953 7.22 -1.35 3.09
C ALA A 953 6.14 -1.40 4.19
N TYR A 954 5.05 -2.12 3.95
CA TYR A 954 3.96 -2.30 4.90
C TYR A 954 4.43 -3.04 6.16
N ASP A 955 3.86 -2.62 7.27
CA ASP A 955 4.07 -3.15 8.60
C ASP A 955 2.72 -3.14 9.33
N ARG A 956 2.45 -4.20 10.12
CA ARG A 956 1.22 -4.32 10.93
C ARG A 956 1.24 -3.34 12.12
N GLU A 957 2.41 -3.01 12.66
CA GLU A 957 2.52 -2.05 13.78
C GLU A 957 2.37 -0.59 13.32
N THR A 958 2.71 -0.27 12.06
CA THR A 958 2.64 1.09 11.51
C THR A 958 1.87 1.19 10.16
N PRO A 959 0.58 0.79 10.10
CA PRO A 959 -0.15 0.58 8.84
C PRO A 959 -0.56 1.86 8.08
N VAL A 960 -0.45 3.04 8.71
CA VAL A 960 -0.93 4.35 8.21
C VAL A 960 -0.47 4.68 6.77
N PRO A 961 0.80 4.45 6.35
CA PRO A 961 1.22 4.71 4.97
C PRO A 961 0.41 3.92 3.94
N TRP A 962 0.10 2.65 4.22
CA TRP A 962 -0.68 1.83 3.31
C TRP A 962 -2.17 2.22 3.31
N GLN A 963 -2.74 2.57 4.47
CA GLN A 963 -4.11 3.08 4.54
C GLN A 963 -4.28 4.35 3.70
N TYR A 964 -3.37 5.31 3.81
CA TYR A 964 -3.41 6.51 2.98
C TYR A 964 -3.32 6.18 1.48
N ILE A 965 -2.39 5.30 1.09
CA ILE A 965 -2.20 4.86 -0.30
C ILE A 965 -3.44 4.17 -0.86
N MET A 966 -4.08 3.31 -0.07
CA MET A 966 -5.34 2.65 -0.42
C MET A 966 -6.47 3.67 -0.61
N GLN A 967 -6.63 4.60 0.34
CA GLN A 967 -7.64 5.66 0.28
C GLN A 967 -7.43 6.70 -0.83
N ASN A 968 -6.19 6.98 -1.25
CA ASN A 968 -5.88 8.13 -2.12
C ASN A 968 -5.30 7.76 -3.49
N VAL A 969 -4.86 6.50 -3.67
CA VAL A 969 -4.20 6.03 -4.90
C VAL A 969 -4.86 4.76 -5.45
N LEU A 970 -4.81 3.65 -4.71
CA LEU A 970 -5.11 2.31 -5.23
C LEU A 970 -6.53 2.18 -5.79
N HIS A 971 -7.52 2.80 -5.13
CA HIS A 971 -8.93 2.74 -5.52
C HIS A 971 -9.24 3.32 -6.91
N LYS A 972 -8.29 4.02 -7.56
CA LYS A 972 -8.53 4.74 -8.82
C LYS A 972 -8.61 3.78 -10.02
N THR A 973 -9.73 3.80 -10.72
CA THR A 973 -10.06 2.94 -11.88
C THR A 973 -9.08 3.04 -13.07
N ILE A 974 -8.18 4.03 -13.09
CA ILE A 974 -7.10 4.09 -14.07
C ILE A 974 -6.11 2.89 -13.98
N TYR A 975 -6.06 2.20 -12.82
CA TYR A 975 -5.27 0.97 -12.69
C TYR A 975 -5.92 -0.25 -13.34
N ASP A 976 -7.24 -0.26 -13.59
CA ASP A 976 -7.96 -1.46 -14.04
C ASP A 976 -7.40 -1.95 -15.38
N ASN A 977 -7.19 -1.03 -16.33
CA ASN A 977 -6.61 -1.33 -17.63
C ASN A 977 -5.06 -1.39 -17.63
N ASN A 978 -4.39 -1.09 -16.50
CA ASN A 978 -2.92 -1.22 -16.36
C ASN A 978 -2.48 -1.49 -14.90
N PRO A 979 -2.66 -2.71 -14.37
CA PRO A 979 -2.40 -3.03 -12.96
C PRO A 979 -0.91 -3.20 -12.60
N LYS A 980 0.02 -2.79 -13.48
CA LYS A 980 1.48 -2.98 -13.37
C LYS A 980 2.11 -2.51 -12.05
N TRP A 981 1.58 -1.44 -11.45
CA TRP A 981 2.02 -0.91 -10.16
C TRP A 981 0.98 -1.10 -9.04
N ALA A 982 -0.18 -1.70 -9.34
CA ALA A 982 -1.19 -2.04 -8.34
C ALA A 982 -0.75 -3.30 -7.59
N ILE A 983 0.14 -3.10 -6.61
CA ILE A 983 0.68 -4.12 -5.72
C ILE A 983 0.04 -3.94 -4.33
N LEU A 984 -0.29 -5.05 -3.68
CA LEU A 984 -0.82 -5.13 -2.32
C LEU A 984 0.26 -5.62 -1.35
N PRO A 985 0.23 -5.22 -0.06
CA PRO A 985 1.03 -5.85 0.98
C PRO A 985 0.79 -7.36 1.09
N ARG A 986 1.86 -8.13 1.32
CA ARG A 986 1.70 -9.48 1.87
C ARG A 986 1.52 -9.40 3.38
N ILE A 987 0.26 -9.41 3.79
CA ILE A 987 -0.13 -9.57 5.18
C ILE A 987 -0.07 -11.08 5.48
N GLU A 988 1.14 -11.61 5.68
CA GLU A 988 1.34 -13.01 6.10
C GLU A 988 0.88 -13.16 7.56
N ASP A 989 0.23 -14.29 7.88
CA ASP A 989 -0.52 -14.50 9.13
C ASP A 989 0.32 -14.49 10.41
#